data_AF-A0A094K0T7-F1
#
_entry.id   AF-A0A094K0T7-F1
#
_cell.length_a   1.000
_cell.length_b   1.000
_cell.length_c   1.000
_cell.angle_alpha   90.00
_cell.angle_beta   90.00
_cell.angle_gamma   90.00
#
_symmetry.space_group_name_H-M   'P 1'
#
loop_
_entity.id
_entity.type
_entity.pdbx_description
1 polymer ?
#
loop_
_entity_poly.entity_id
_entity_poly.type
_entity_poly.pdbx_seq_one_letter_code
_entity_poly.pdbx_strand_id
1 'polypeptide(L)'
;MNAALHEDQMRVTSIPYRTGKLVIFSGVPLAKNSYKTNSGKYYVTIKADPDSIPVLPALGQHWSIKGARQIENMEVGEYVMQQHTYESPKHVECTLPETGEQLIRFIARESDFKGIGESKARALWQLLGKDFHATLRNDTPESRKRLTSVLSEDSVEALFKGYAKYKNLAHCNWMSEHNIPASVQQRLLKHHGEASIAVIKDNPYALMGFGLSFSAIEDIIKVTDFKSDVVQDDPRRLSAALEMAIRKEIEKGHTYTTHANVRPYLNKLLKDKTLVTQAFQSGHDKAQYILNPDTGAYHPTAQLLMESVVAKRLNGLIKRNDLYDENANAAYCSAAAELPYELTRKQIEAVTTCLDNSVSCITGGAGTGKTTVLRTALRAYHQLGFEIHAVALSGRAAMRLHESIGFVTSTIAKLLRDEPIEPSAEKPNHLLVIDEASMIDLPTMYRLVNHIHPSVRLIFTGDPDQLPPIGCGKVLADIVEAKTVANTMLDIVKRQEGSTGIPEYSKLINQGVVPEQLSTGAIHFHETNKTDIAEVCCELYQQSPENSRVMAPTKALVSEINKLTQQAVNPDSTSLEFEINGDKFFLPLRMNDAVLFTQNHYDKGIQNGSLGMLTNTKPSGDSYGEVTLDTGEKVEITQSILDCMELGYAITLHKAQGSQFPRIIIALQNGRMVDRAWLYTAITRAESEIHIVGSSNDIKQITEAPSHSHKRNSYLKELLG
;
A
#
# COMPACT_ATOMS: atom_id res chain seq x y z
N MET A 1 19.43 20.20 -30.90
CA MET A 1 19.77 21.55 -30.39
C MET A 1 20.26 21.40 -28.96
N ASN A 2 21.51 21.74 -28.66
CA ASN A 2 22.02 21.75 -27.29
C ASN A 2 21.36 22.93 -26.56
N ALA A 3 20.36 22.66 -25.72
CA ALA A 3 19.81 23.67 -24.82
C ALA A 3 20.95 24.20 -23.93
N ALA A 4 21.16 25.51 -23.91
CA ALA A 4 22.14 26.12 -23.03
C ALA A 4 21.76 25.82 -21.57
N LEU A 5 22.70 25.26 -20.81
CA LEU A 5 22.50 25.00 -19.39
C LEU A 5 22.73 26.32 -18.63
N HIS A 6 21.71 26.76 -17.90
CA HIS A 6 21.76 27.92 -17.04
C HIS A 6 21.95 27.49 -15.59
N GLU A 7 22.51 28.39 -14.78
CA GLU A 7 22.75 28.18 -13.36
C GLU A 7 22.17 29.37 -12.58
N ASP A 8 21.32 29.11 -11.60
CA ASP A 8 20.75 30.12 -10.70
C ASP A 8 20.90 29.62 -9.24
N GLN A 9 21.07 30.56 -8.32
CA GLN A 9 20.90 30.33 -6.88
C GLN A 9 19.66 31.08 -6.43
N MET A 10 18.82 30.47 -5.59
CA MET A 10 17.60 31.11 -5.12
C MET A 10 17.31 30.84 -3.65
N ARG A 11 16.52 31.72 -3.03
CA ARG A 11 15.89 31.51 -1.73
C ARG A 11 14.40 31.26 -1.93
N VAL A 12 13.89 30.13 -1.41
CA VAL A 12 12.47 29.75 -1.54
C VAL A 12 11.58 30.75 -0.81
N THR A 13 10.58 31.29 -1.51
CA THR A 13 9.59 32.23 -0.97
C THR A 13 8.16 31.73 -1.12
N SER A 14 7.90 30.75 -1.98
CA SER A 14 6.57 30.16 -2.17
C SER A 14 6.66 28.69 -2.57
N ILE A 15 5.70 27.88 -2.13
CA ILE A 15 5.52 26.47 -2.52
C ILE A 15 4.05 26.29 -2.88
N PRO A 16 3.62 26.74 -4.07
CA PRO A 16 2.21 26.79 -4.44
C PRO A 16 1.59 25.40 -4.67
N TYR A 17 2.41 24.39 -4.98
CA TYR A 17 1.90 23.08 -5.35
C TYR A 17 2.80 21.95 -4.87
N ARG A 18 2.20 20.92 -4.29
CA ARG A 18 2.91 19.72 -3.84
C ARG A 18 2.02 18.49 -3.91
N THR A 19 2.44 17.51 -4.70
CA THR A 19 1.88 16.16 -4.73
C THR A 19 3.00 15.13 -4.57
N GLY A 20 2.65 13.84 -4.61
CA GLY A 20 3.64 12.76 -4.63
C GLY A 20 4.45 12.65 -5.92
N LYS A 21 4.08 13.35 -6.99
CA LYS A 21 4.74 13.25 -8.31
C LYS A 21 5.31 14.57 -8.83
N LEU A 22 4.87 15.69 -8.24
CA LEU A 22 5.29 17.01 -8.67
C LEU A 22 5.31 17.95 -7.47
N VAL A 23 6.42 18.64 -7.31
CA VAL A 23 6.52 19.81 -6.44
C VAL A 23 6.87 21.03 -7.28
N ILE A 24 6.15 22.11 -7.04
CA ILE A 24 6.42 23.42 -7.63
C ILE A 24 6.77 24.36 -6.48
N PHE A 25 7.95 24.96 -6.57
CA PHE A 25 8.39 25.96 -5.60
C PHE A 25 9.14 27.07 -6.31
N SER A 26 8.96 28.29 -5.79
CA SER A 26 9.47 29.51 -6.39
C SER A 26 10.23 30.34 -5.36
N GLY A 27 11.21 31.07 -5.84
CA GLY A 27 12.11 31.85 -5.00
C GLY A 27 12.71 33.05 -5.70
N VAL A 28 13.34 33.90 -4.89
CA VAL A 28 14.07 35.07 -5.38
C VAL A 28 15.54 34.70 -5.63
N PRO A 29 16.15 35.17 -6.74
CA PRO A 29 17.52 34.85 -7.08
C PRO A 29 18.51 35.49 -6.10
N LEU A 30 19.54 34.75 -5.72
CA LEU A 30 20.66 35.19 -4.90
C LEU A 30 21.86 35.52 -5.81
N ALA A 31 22.57 36.61 -5.53
CA ALA A 31 23.81 36.92 -6.23
C ALA A 31 24.92 35.93 -5.82
N LYS A 32 25.79 35.53 -6.77
CA LYS A 32 26.93 34.63 -6.48
C LYS A 32 27.72 35.12 -5.27
N ASN A 33 27.88 34.26 -4.26
CA ASN A 33 28.58 34.55 -3.00
C ASN A 33 28.03 35.75 -2.21
N SER A 34 26.73 36.07 -2.35
CA SER A 34 26.10 37.22 -1.71
C SER A 34 24.66 36.93 -1.29
N TYR A 35 24.22 37.58 -0.21
CA TYR A 35 22.83 37.55 0.26
C TYR A 35 21.94 38.57 -0.47
N LYS A 36 22.52 39.41 -1.33
CA LYS A 36 21.76 40.42 -2.08
C LYS A 36 20.97 39.74 -3.18
N THR A 37 19.68 40.07 -3.27
CA THR A 37 18.82 39.63 -4.36
C THR A 37 19.39 40.12 -5.69
N ASN A 38 19.59 39.19 -6.63
CA ASN A 38 20.15 39.50 -7.94
C ASN A 38 19.05 40.12 -8.82
N SER A 39 18.80 41.42 -8.62
CA SER A 39 17.70 42.20 -9.20
C SER A 39 16.29 41.75 -8.75
N GLY A 40 15.46 42.69 -8.31
CA GLY A 40 14.03 42.44 -8.07
C GLY A 40 13.21 42.34 -9.36
N LYS A 41 13.79 41.85 -10.46
CA LYS A 41 13.18 41.83 -11.81
C LYS A 41 12.77 40.44 -12.30
N TYR A 42 13.19 39.37 -11.62
CA TYR A 42 12.82 38.00 -11.97
C TYR A 42 12.75 37.08 -10.75
N TYR A 43 11.98 36.01 -10.86
CA TYR A 43 11.92 34.92 -9.87
C TYR A 43 12.16 33.58 -10.55
N VAL A 44 12.68 32.63 -9.76
CA VAL A 44 13.02 31.29 -10.24
C VAL A 44 11.93 30.34 -9.75
N THR A 45 11.38 29.54 -10.65
CA THR A 45 10.39 28.50 -10.37
C THR A 45 10.99 27.14 -10.75
N ILE A 46 10.88 26.17 -9.85
CA ILE A 46 11.34 24.81 -10.08
C ILE A 46 10.11 23.90 -10.08
N LYS A 47 9.98 23.11 -11.14
CA LYS A 47 9.02 22.03 -11.25
C LYS A 47 9.80 20.72 -11.30
N ALA A 48 9.72 19.93 -10.24
CA ALA A 48 10.51 18.71 -10.11
C ALA A 48 9.71 17.58 -9.48
N ASP A 49 10.11 16.34 -9.76
CA ASP A 49 9.65 15.17 -9.02
C ASP A 49 10.23 15.24 -7.58
N PRO A 50 9.42 15.11 -6.51
CA PRO A 50 9.92 15.08 -5.13
C PRO A 50 11.06 14.07 -4.89
N ASP A 51 11.11 12.95 -5.62
CA ASP A 51 12.16 11.95 -5.49
C ASP A 51 13.47 12.34 -6.19
N SER A 52 13.44 13.35 -7.07
CA SER A 52 14.60 13.83 -7.83
C SER A 52 15.40 14.93 -7.13
N ILE A 53 14.90 15.46 -6.01
CA ILE A 53 15.53 16.54 -5.25
C ILE A 53 16.02 16.02 -3.88
N PRO A 54 17.09 16.59 -3.29
CA PRO A 54 17.70 16.06 -2.08
C PRO A 54 16.78 16.11 -0.85
N VAL A 55 15.94 17.13 -0.76
CA VAL A 55 15.00 17.34 0.34
C VAL A 55 13.72 17.98 -0.19
N LEU A 56 12.61 17.82 0.54
CA LEU A 56 11.39 18.56 0.20
C LEU A 56 11.61 20.06 0.46
N PRO A 57 11.14 20.94 -0.45
CA PRO A 57 11.34 22.37 -0.30
C PRO A 57 10.60 22.89 0.94
N ALA A 58 11.22 23.85 1.62
CA ALA A 58 10.64 24.62 2.71
C ALA A 58 10.93 26.12 2.49
N LEU A 59 10.06 26.98 3.01
CA LEU A 59 10.22 28.43 2.92
C LEU A 59 11.51 28.87 3.61
N GLY A 60 12.32 29.68 2.94
CA GLY A 60 13.59 30.17 3.48
C GLY A 60 14.82 29.39 3.02
N GLN A 61 14.67 28.15 2.54
CA GLN A 61 15.78 27.33 2.07
C GLN A 61 16.50 27.95 0.87
N HIS A 62 17.80 27.67 0.77
CA HIS A 62 18.64 28.09 -0.35
C HIS A 62 18.88 26.91 -1.28
N TRP A 63 18.75 27.17 -2.58
CA TRP A 63 18.83 26.17 -3.62
C TRP A 63 19.74 26.63 -4.75
N SER A 64 20.60 25.74 -5.22
CA SER A 64 21.39 25.91 -6.44
C SER A 64 20.83 24.99 -7.51
N ILE A 65 20.61 25.53 -8.71
CA ILE A 65 19.93 24.82 -9.79
C ILE A 65 20.73 24.99 -11.06
N LYS A 66 20.89 23.90 -11.81
CA LYS A 66 21.47 23.89 -13.14
C LYS A 66 20.61 23.10 -14.11
N GLY A 67 20.18 23.72 -15.20
CA GLY A 67 19.27 23.08 -16.15
C GLY A 67 18.91 23.94 -17.35
N ALA A 68 18.09 23.38 -18.23
CA ALA A 68 17.39 24.18 -19.23
C ALA A 68 16.32 25.02 -18.53
N ARG A 69 16.21 26.30 -18.91
CA ARG A 69 15.21 27.21 -18.35
C ARG A 69 14.30 27.77 -19.44
N GLN A 70 13.04 27.94 -19.11
CA GLN A 70 12.06 28.68 -19.88
C GLN A 70 11.83 30.05 -19.22
N ILE A 71 11.70 31.10 -20.02
CA ILE A 71 11.49 32.46 -19.53
C ILE A 71 10.13 32.95 -20.02
N GLU A 72 9.27 33.34 -19.09
CA GLU A 72 7.96 33.94 -19.37
C GLU A 72 7.88 35.32 -18.71
N ASN A 73 7.20 36.27 -19.35
CA ASN A 73 6.90 37.56 -18.74
C ASN A 73 5.55 37.46 -18.04
N MET A 74 5.50 37.76 -16.75
CA MET A 74 4.26 37.89 -15.98
C MET A 74 4.03 39.33 -15.56
N GLU A 75 2.79 39.77 -15.71
CA GLU A 75 2.32 41.04 -15.15
C GLU A 75 1.93 40.81 -13.69
N VAL A 76 2.65 41.46 -12.77
CA VAL A 76 2.36 41.43 -11.33
C VAL A 76 2.09 42.86 -10.88
N GLY A 77 0.81 43.25 -10.84
CA GLY A 77 0.41 44.64 -10.58
C GLY A 77 0.82 45.56 -11.73
N GLU A 78 1.52 46.67 -11.44
CA GLU A 78 2.02 47.63 -12.45
C GLU A 78 3.41 47.25 -13.03
N TYR A 79 3.97 46.09 -12.65
CA TYR A 79 5.32 45.67 -13.05
C TYR A 79 5.32 44.41 -13.91
N VAL A 80 6.17 44.40 -14.94
CA VAL A 80 6.49 43.20 -15.71
C VAL A 80 7.68 42.50 -15.05
N MET A 81 7.46 41.28 -14.57
CA MET A 81 8.45 40.43 -13.94
C MET A 81 8.76 39.23 -14.85
N GLN A 82 10.01 38.77 -14.86
CA GLN A 82 10.40 37.56 -15.59
C GLN A 82 10.30 36.33 -14.69
N GLN A 83 9.61 35.29 -15.13
CA GLN A 83 9.61 33.98 -14.49
C GLN A 83 10.61 33.08 -15.20
N HIS A 84 11.60 32.57 -14.45
CA HIS A 84 12.55 31.58 -14.93
C HIS A 84 12.14 30.20 -14.43
N THR A 85 11.51 29.40 -15.30
CA THR A 85 11.03 28.07 -14.97
C THR A 85 12.05 27.00 -15.35
N TYR A 86 12.47 26.19 -14.39
CA TYR A 86 13.26 24.98 -14.57
C TYR A 86 12.36 23.75 -14.40
N GLU A 87 12.10 23.03 -15.49
CA GLU A 87 11.34 21.78 -15.46
C GLU A 87 12.30 20.60 -15.48
N SER A 88 12.25 19.75 -14.45
CA SER A 88 13.17 18.61 -14.24
C SER A 88 14.65 19.00 -14.45
N PRO A 89 15.16 19.99 -13.69
CA PRO A 89 16.54 20.45 -13.79
C PRO A 89 17.57 19.31 -13.67
N LYS A 90 18.70 19.45 -14.38
CA LYS A 90 19.74 18.42 -14.45
C LYS A 90 20.49 18.24 -13.13
N HIS A 91 20.66 19.32 -12.38
CA HIS A 91 21.27 19.28 -11.06
C HIS A 91 20.55 20.27 -10.15
N VAL A 92 20.27 19.83 -8.94
CA VAL A 92 19.58 20.60 -7.91
C VAL A 92 20.20 20.26 -6.58
N GLU A 93 20.66 21.28 -5.87
CA GLU A 93 21.26 21.14 -4.56
C GLU A 93 20.56 22.08 -3.57
N CYS A 94 20.20 21.57 -2.40
CA CYS A 94 19.80 22.43 -1.29
C CYS A 94 21.05 22.74 -0.47
N THR A 95 21.39 24.02 -0.36
CA THR A 95 22.63 24.47 0.28
C THR A 95 22.33 25.05 1.65
N LEU A 96 23.22 24.79 2.61
CA LEU A 96 23.26 25.59 3.82
C LEU A 96 23.99 26.91 3.51
N PRO A 97 23.57 28.03 4.12
CA PRO A 97 24.26 29.28 3.92
C PRO A 97 25.67 29.25 4.52
N GLU A 98 26.70 29.41 3.67
CA GLU A 98 28.12 29.29 4.06
C GLU A 98 28.73 30.58 4.60
N THR A 99 28.13 31.74 4.30
CA THR A 99 28.63 33.04 4.75
C THR A 99 27.93 33.49 6.03
N GLY A 100 28.66 34.16 6.92
CA GLY A 100 28.15 34.58 8.23
C GLY A 100 26.84 35.36 8.16
N GLU A 101 26.70 36.32 7.24
CA GLU A 101 25.46 37.10 7.08
C GLU A 101 24.29 36.28 6.52
N GLN A 102 24.54 35.32 5.64
CA GLN A 102 23.49 34.44 5.14
C GLN A 102 22.99 33.51 6.24
N LEU A 103 23.90 32.96 7.04
CA LEU A 103 23.56 32.08 8.17
C LEU A 103 22.79 32.81 9.27
N ILE A 104 23.23 34.04 9.61
CA ILE A 104 22.54 34.89 10.59
C ILE A 104 21.08 35.12 10.16
N ARG A 105 20.84 35.45 8.89
CA ARG A 105 19.48 35.70 8.37
C ARG A 105 18.64 34.43 8.23
N PHE A 106 19.26 33.32 7.88
CA PHE A 106 18.61 32.01 7.80
C PHE A 106 18.02 31.61 9.15
N ILE A 107 18.86 31.60 10.19
CA ILE A 107 18.42 31.30 11.57
C ILE A 107 17.37 32.30 12.03
N ALA A 108 17.55 33.59 11.73
CA ALA A 108 16.63 34.63 12.20
C ALA A 108 15.24 34.62 11.55
N ARG A 109 15.09 34.02 10.37
CA ARG A 109 13.85 34.08 9.58
C ARG A 109 13.13 32.75 9.43
N GLU A 110 13.83 31.63 9.58
CA GLU A 110 13.19 30.33 9.52
C GLU A 110 12.40 30.03 10.79
N SER A 111 11.17 29.55 10.59
CA SER A 111 10.25 29.22 11.66
C SER A 111 10.69 28.04 12.52
N ASP A 112 11.73 27.31 12.10
CA ASP A 112 12.33 26.19 12.83
C ASP A 112 13.27 26.64 13.97
N PHE A 113 13.78 27.88 13.93
CA PHE A 113 14.69 28.45 14.94
C PHE A 113 13.98 29.47 15.85
N LYS A 114 12.76 29.14 16.30
CA LYS A 114 11.94 30.05 17.11
C LYS A 114 12.71 30.55 18.34
N GLY A 115 12.67 31.86 18.56
CA GLY A 115 13.33 32.52 19.68
C GLY A 115 14.75 33.03 19.39
N ILE A 116 15.29 32.78 18.19
CA ILE A 116 16.62 33.25 17.76
C ILE A 116 16.46 34.33 16.69
N GLY A 117 16.35 35.60 17.09
CA GLY A 117 16.34 36.73 16.14
C GLY A 117 17.73 37.13 15.64
N GLU A 118 17.81 38.12 14.73
CA GLU A 118 19.07 38.55 14.08
C GLU A 118 20.19 38.89 15.08
N SER A 119 19.86 39.52 16.21
CA SER A 119 20.83 39.87 17.26
C SER A 119 21.47 38.62 17.90
N LYS A 120 20.63 37.64 18.28
CA LYS A 120 21.10 36.37 18.86
C LYS A 120 21.86 35.53 17.83
N ALA A 121 21.38 35.47 16.59
CA ALA A 121 22.06 34.77 15.52
C ALA A 121 23.44 35.37 15.21
N ARG A 122 23.58 36.72 15.26
CA ARG A 122 24.87 37.41 15.12
C ARG A 122 25.82 37.13 16.27
N ALA A 123 25.33 37.15 17.51
CA ALA A 123 26.13 36.79 18.69
C ALA A 123 26.60 35.33 18.63
N LEU A 124 25.75 34.43 18.12
CA LEU A 124 26.07 33.02 17.96
C LEU A 124 27.10 32.78 16.84
N TRP A 125 27.02 33.54 15.74
CA TRP A 125 28.07 33.55 14.71
C TRP A 125 29.39 34.11 15.23
N GLN A 126 29.38 35.14 16.06
CA GLN A 126 30.60 35.67 16.70
C GLN A 126 31.25 34.65 17.64
N LEU A 127 30.43 33.85 18.34
CA LEU A 127 30.91 32.82 19.27
C LEU A 127 31.52 31.60 18.56
N LEU A 128 30.89 31.13 17.48
CA LEU A 128 31.27 29.87 16.84
C LEU A 128 32.04 30.05 15.53
N GLY A 129 31.72 31.09 14.74
CA GLY A 129 32.29 31.31 13.41
C GLY A 129 32.29 30.04 12.56
N LYS A 130 33.48 29.62 12.11
CA LYS A 130 33.66 28.40 11.28
C LYS A 130 33.29 27.10 12.01
N ASP A 131 33.28 27.09 13.33
CA ASP A 131 32.92 25.91 14.14
C ASP A 131 31.40 25.75 14.30
N PHE A 132 30.59 26.65 13.73
CA PHE A 132 29.13 26.63 13.87
C PHE A 132 28.54 25.26 13.49
N HIS A 133 28.85 24.79 12.28
CA HIS A 133 28.31 23.53 11.77
C HIS A 133 28.86 22.31 12.50
N ALA A 134 30.11 22.36 12.95
CA ALA A 134 30.74 21.29 13.72
C ALA A 134 30.11 21.16 15.12
N THR A 135 29.84 22.30 15.77
CA THR A 135 29.23 22.34 17.10
C THR A 135 27.78 21.84 17.07
N LEU A 136 27.00 22.22 16.06
CA LEU A 136 25.60 21.81 15.95
C LEU A 136 25.39 20.39 15.40
N ARG A 137 26.43 19.76 14.84
CA ARG A 137 26.37 18.35 14.38
C ARG A 137 26.25 17.38 15.56
N ASN A 138 26.87 17.73 16.68
CA ASN A 138 26.96 16.89 17.88
C ASN A 138 26.25 17.57 19.04
N ASP A 139 25.02 17.14 19.31
CA ASP A 139 24.26 17.58 20.46
C ASP A 139 24.78 16.88 21.73
N THR A 140 25.64 17.57 22.48
CA THR A 140 26.35 17.06 23.66
C THR A 140 26.20 18.04 24.81
N PRO A 141 26.32 17.61 26.07
CA PRO A 141 26.31 18.53 27.22
C PRO A 141 27.34 19.66 27.08
N GLU A 142 28.50 19.37 26.49
CA GLU A 142 29.58 20.33 26.25
C GLU A 142 29.20 21.36 25.16
N SER A 143 28.61 20.91 24.04
CA SER A 143 28.18 21.81 22.97
C SER A 143 26.99 22.67 23.40
N ARG A 144 26.03 22.13 24.16
CA ARG A 144 24.93 22.89 24.77
C ARG A 144 25.45 23.94 25.75
N LYS A 145 26.38 23.57 26.64
CA LYS A 145 26.99 24.50 27.61
C LYS A 145 27.73 25.66 26.94
N ARG A 146 28.39 25.40 25.80
CA ARG A 146 29.05 26.43 24.99
C ARG A 146 28.04 27.45 24.43
N LEU A 147 26.79 27.05 24.18
CA LEU A 147 25.75 27.91 23.61
C LEU A 147 24.94 28.69 24.66
N THR A 148 24.81 28.16 25.88
CA THR A 148 24.05 28.79 26.98
C THR A 148 24.59 30.14 27.46
N SER A 149 25.80 30.53 27.04
CA SER A 149 26.33 31.87 27.29
C SER A 149 25.72 32.96 26.40
N VAL A 150 25.05 32.59 25.31
CA VAL A 150 24.47 33.51 24.31
C VAL A 150 22.97 33.26 24.11
N LEU A 151 22.51 32.03 24.31
CA LEU A 151 21.13 31.61 24.12
C LEU A 151 20.51 31.09 25.43
N SER A 152 19.20 31.27 25.60
CA SER A 152 18.44 30.57 26.64
C SER A 152 18.33 29.07 26.33
N GLU A 153 18.05 28.23 27.32
CA GLU A 153 17.87 26.78 27.11
C GLU A 153 16.83 26.47 26.02
N ASP A 154 15.68 27.16 26.00
CA ASP A 154 14.67 27.02 24.95
C ASP A 154 15.19 27.38 23.55
N SER A 155 16.06 28.39 23.46
CA SER A 155 16.68 28.81 22.19
C SER A 155 17.76 27.82 21.74
N VAL A 156 18.49 27.20 22.68
CA VAL A 156 19.46 26.14 22.38
C VAL A 156 18.74 24.89 21.86
N GLU A 157 17.64 24.50 22.51
CA GLU A 157 16.80 23.39 22.05
C GLU A 157 16.22 23.65 20.66
N ALA A 158 15.68 24.87 20.42
CA ALA A 158 15.20 25.27 19.10
C ALA A 158 16.33 25.25 18.05
N LEU A 159 17.56 25.64 18.41
CA LEU A 159 18.71 25.62 17.51
C LEU A 159 19.10 24.21 17.09
N PHE A 160 19.24 23.28 18.04
CA PHE A 160 19.57 21.89 17.73
C PHE A 160 18.44 21.19 16.99
N LYS A 161 17.18 21.42 17.38
CA LYS A 161 16.01 20.86 16.70
C LYS A 161 15.86 21.38 15.26
N GLY A 162 16.09 22.67 15.04
CA GLY A 162 16.10 23.27 13.70
C GLY A 162 17.26 22.75 12.85
N TYR A 163 18.47 22.67 13.43
CA TYR A 163 19.66 22.20 12.72
C TYR A 163 19.63 20.70 12.41
N ALA A 164 18.96 19.88 13.24
CA ALA A 164 18.82 18.44 13.01
C ALA A 164 18.21 18.12 11.64
N LYS A 165 17.34 18.99 11.11
CA LYS A 165 16.77 18.86 9.76
C LYS A 165 17.82 18.95 8.64
N TYR A 166 18.89 19.69 8.88
CA TYR A 166 19.95 19.98 7.92
C TYR A 166 21.25 19.21 8.20
N LYS A 167 21.33 18.49 9.33
CA LYS A 167 22.48 17.68 9.72
C LYS A 167 22.92 16.70 8.62
N ASN A 168 21.95 16.11 7.92
CA ASN A 168 22.18 15.14 6.85
C ASN A 168 22.19 15.75 5.44
N LEU A 169 22.06 17.07 5.30
CA LEU A 169 21.89 17.71 4.00
C LEU A 169 23.05 17.41 3.03
N ALA A 170 24.29 17.44 3.53
CA ALA A 170 25.46 17.05 2.74
C ALA A 170 25.37 15.59 2.23
N HIS A 171 24.81 14.68 3.04
CA HIS A 171 24.59 13.30 2.62
C HIS A 171 23.47 13.21 1.58
N CYS A 172 22.38 13.98 1.74
CA CYS A 172 21.29 14.07 0.78
C CYS A 172 21.75 14.63 -0.57
N ASN A 173 22.54 15.71 -0.56
CA ASN A 173 23.12 16.31 -1.76
C ASN A 173 24.03 15.32 -2.47
N TRP A 174 24.96 14.69 -1.74
CA TRP A 174 25.84 13.66 -2.30
C TRP A 174 25.03 12.50 -2.91
N MET A 175 24.00 12.00 -2.22
CA MET A 175 23.17 10.92 -2.74
C MET A 175 22.35 11.35 -3.97
N SER A 176 21.83 12.59 -3.99
CA SER A 176 21.10 13.15 -5.12
C SER A 176 21.99 13.34 -6.36
N GLU A 177 23.24 13.78 -6.17
CA GLU A 177 24.26 13.83 -7.23
C GLU A 177 24.53 12.45 -7.86
N HIS A 178 24.42 11.40 -7.04
CA HIS A 178 24.56 10.00 -7.48
C HIS A 178 23.22 9.41 -7.97
N ASN A 179 22.19 10.23 -8.18
CA ASN A 179 20.85 9.85 -8.65
C ASN A 179 20.13 8.83 -7.73
N ILE A 180 20.41 8.86 -6.43
CA ILE A 180 19.69 8.05 -5.45
C ILE A 180 18.39 8.79 -5.06
N PRO A 181 17.20 8.18 -5.21
CA PRO A 181 15.93 8.84 -4.93
C PRO A 181 15.76 9.29 -3.47
N ALA A 182 15.12 10.44 -3.25
CA ALA A 182 14.92 11.01 -1.90
C ALA A 182 14.25 10.03 -0.92
N SER A 183 13.23 9.28 -1.36
CA SER A 183 12.57 8.24 -0.56
C SER A 183 13.50 7.12 -0.09
N VAL A 184 14.57 6.84 -0.83
CA VAL A 184 15.60 5.86 -0.47
C VAL A 184 16.60 6.51 0.47
N GLN A 185 17.03 7.74 0.19
CA GLN A 185 17.92 8.50 1.05
C GLN A 185 17.37 8.57 2.49
N GLN A 186 16.08 8.89 2.63
CA GLN A 186 15.41 8.97 3.92
C GLN A 186 15.44 7.63 4.67
N ARG A 187 15.15 6.52 3.99
CA ARG A 187 15.19 5.18 4.60
C ARG A 187 16.61 4.77 5.00
N LEU A 188 17.59 5.07 4.15
CA LEU A 188 19.00 4.78 4.39
C LEU A 188 19.55 5.60 5.57
N LEU A 189 19.25 6.91 5.63
CA LEU A 189 19.66 7.79 6.73
C LEU A 189 18.97 7.42 8.04
N LYS A 190 17.70 7.00 7.99
CA LYS A 190 16.99 6.52 9.18
C LYS A 190 17.65 5.28 9.79
N HIS A 191 18.25 4.42 8.95
CA HIS A 191 18.86 3.17 9.39
C HIS A 191 20.35 3.31 9.74
N HIS A 192 21.13 4.03 8.92
CA HIS A 192 22.59 4.11 9.06
C HIS A 192 23.11 5.48 9.50
N GLY A 193 22.28 6.52 9.53
CA GLY A 193 22.69 7.87 9.92
C GLY A 193 23.88 8.38 9.10
N GLU A 194 24.94 8.83 9.79
CA GLU A 194 26.15 9.35 9.14
C GLU A 194 26.97 8.26 8.40
N ALA A 195 26.74 6.97 8.69
CA ALA A 195 27.42 5.87 8.01
C ALA A 195 26.81 5.55 6.63
N SER A 196 25.70 6.20 6.23
CA SER A 196 24.99 5.91 4.97
C SER A 196 25.88 5.96 3.73
N ILE A 197 26.75 6.96 3.60
CA ILE A 197 27.67 7.06 2.45
C ILE A 197 28.72 5.95 2.50
N ALA A 198 29.27 5.65 3.67
CA ALA A 198 30.27 4.60 3.82
C ALA A 198 29.72 3.22 3.42
N VAL A 199 28.47 2.92 3.81
CA VAL A 199 27.77 1.69 3.42
C VAL A 199 27.60 1.60 1.89
N ILE A 200 27.21 2.69 1.23
CA ILE A 200 27.10 2.71 -0.24
C ILE A 200 28.46 2.49 -0.90
N LYS A 201 29.51 3.14 -0.40
CA LYS A 201 30.86 3.00 -0.94
C LYS A 201 31.43 1.59 -0.76
N ASP A 202 31.16 0.96 0.37
CA ASP A 202 31.57 -0.42 0.64
C ASP A 202 30.81 -1.43 -0.24
N ASN A 203 29.49 -1.25 -0.37
CA ASN A 203 28.66 -2.10 -1.22
C ASN A 203 27.47 -1.33 -1.81
N PRO A 204 27.55 -0.86 -3.07
CA PRO A 204 26.46 -0.14 -3.71
C PRO A 204 25.15 -0.94 -3.80
N TYR A 205 25.23 -2.29 -3.85
CA TYR A 205 24.04 -3.14 -3.88
C TYR A 205 23.27 -3.21 -2.56
N ALA A 206 23.83 -2.69 -1.46
CA ALA A 206 23.09 -2.53 -0.21
C ALA A 206 21.83 -1.64 -0.39
N LEU A 207 21.82 -0.75 -1.39
CA LEU A 207 20.66 0.06 -1.77
C LEU A 207 19.41 -0.77 -2.15
N MET A 208 19.56 -2.04 -2.51
CA MET A 208 18.43 -2.95 -2.72
C MET A 208 17.60 -3.16 -1.46
N GLY A 209 18.24 -3.18 -0.28
CA GLY A 209 17.57 -3.23 1.02
C GLY A 209 16.66 -2.03 1.27
N PHE A 210 16.96 -0.90 0.63
CA PHE A 210 16.24 0.37 0.77
C PHE A 210 15.33 0.68 -0.43
N GLY A 211 15.10 -0.28 -1.31
CA GLY A 211 14.06 -0.20 -2.35
C GLY A 211 14.52 0.13 -3.77
N LEU A 212 15.82 0.18 -4.04
CA LEU A 212 16.29 0.26 -5.43
C LEU A 212 16.25 -1.10 -6.12
N SER A 213 15.97 -1.07 -7.43
CA SER A 213 16.13 -2.25 -8.27
C SER A 213 17.59 -2.47 -8.65
N PHE A 214 17.95 -3.72 -8.95
CA PHE A 214 19.28 -4.08 -9.43
C PHE A 214 19.68 -3.26 -10.65
N SER A 215 18.77 -3.07 -11.61
CA SER A 215 19.04 -2.27 -12.81
C SER A 215 19.30 -0.80 -12.50
N ALA A 216 18.55 -0.20 -11.56
CA ALA A 216 18.78 1.18 -11.15
C ALA A 216 20.16 1.35 -10.50
N ILE A 217 20.60 0.37 -9.70
CA ILE A 217 21.93 0.38 -9.09
C ILE A 217 23.02 0.19 -10.14
N GLU A 218 22.85 -0.72 -11.11
CA GLU A 218 23.78 -0.86 -12.24
C GLU A 218 23.91 0.45 -13.03
N ASP A 219 22.81 1.19 -13.21
CA ASP A 219 22.84 2.47 -13.91
C ASP A 219 23.56 3.55 -13.10
N ILE A 220 23.39 3.57 -11.76
CA ILE A 220 24.19 4.41 -10.86
C ILE A 220 25.68 4.05 -10.97
N ILE A 221 26.03 2.76 -10.85
CA ILE A 221 27.43 2.30 -10.90
C ILE A 221 28.10 2.68 -12.23
N LYS A 222 27.38 2.65 -13.36
CA LYS A 222 27.94 3.03 -14.68
C LYS A 222 28.31 4.50 -14.80
N VAL A 223 27.61 5.39 -14.09
CA VAL A 223 27.68 6.85 -14.25
C VAL A 223 28.53 7.50 -13.16
N THR A 224 28.81 6.76 -12.08
CA THR A 224 29.53 7.25 -10.90
C THR A 224 30.90 6.60 -10.77
N ASP A 225 31.70 7.07 -9.82
CA ASP A 225 33.06 6.59 -9.58
C ASP A 225 33.12 5.11 -9.17
N PHE A 226 31.98 4.50 -8.77
CA PHE A 226 31.87 3.07 -8.44
C PHE A 226 32.19 2.13 -9.61
N LYS A 227 32.22 2.63 -10.85
CA LYS A 227 32.46 1.83 -12.05
C LYS A 227 33.80 1.07 -12.01
N SER A 228 34.84 1.64 -11.40
CA SER A 228 36.14 0.97 -11.26
C SER A 228 36.15 -0.10 -10.19
N ASP A 229 35.22 -0.03 -9.24
CA ASP A 229 35.28 -0.76 -7.97
C ASP A 229 34.44 -2.04 -7.99
N VAL A 230 33.56 -2.21 -8.98
CA VAL A 230 32.66 -3.35 -9.13
C VAL A 230 32.82 -3.97 -10.51
N VAL A 231 33.52 -5.10 -10.59
CA VAL A 231 33.68 -5.90 -11.81
C VAL A 231 32.47 -6.84 -12.05
N GLN A 232 32.39 -7.46 -13.23
CA GLN A 232 31.22 -8.26 -13.62
C GLN A 232 30.99 -9.50 -12.74
N ASP A 233 32.07 -10.14 -12.30
CA ASP A 233 32.10 -11.34 -11.45
C ASP A 233 32.27 -11.00 -9.96
N ASP A 234 32.10 -9.73 -9.58
CA ASP A 234 32.21 -9.30 -8.18
C ASP A 234 31.18 -10.06 -7.31
N PRO A 235 31.61 -10.69 -6.20
CA PRO A 235 30.70 -11.45 -5.33
C PRO A 235 29.53 -10.63 -4.78
N ARG A 236 29.71 -9.32 -4.55
CA ARG A 236 28.64 -8.41 -4.10
C ARG A 236 27.57 -8.29 -5.17
N ARG A 237 27.99 -8.12 -6.44
CA ARG A 237 27.09 -8.05 -7.61
C ARG A 237 26.36 -9.36 -7.85
N LEU A 238 27.06 -10.49 -7.81
CA LEU A 238 26.47 -11.81 -8.03
C LEU A 238 25.46 -12.19 -6.93
N SER A 239 25.79 -11.89 -5.67
CA SER A 239 24.87 -12.09 -4.54
C SER A 239 23.62 -11.19 -4.68
N ALA A 240 23.79 -9.94 -5.06
CA ALA A 240 22.68 -9.00 -5.28
C ALA A 240 21.79 -9.43 -6.46
N ALA A 241 22.37 -9.99 -7.52
CA ALA A 241 21.64 -10.56 -8.64
C ALA A 241 20.74 -11.73 -8.21
N LEU A 242 21.29 -12.65 -7.41
CA LEU A 242 20.54 -13.78 -6.86
C LEU A 242 19.45 -13.31 -5.89
N GLU A 243 19.76 -12.37 -4.99
CA GLU A 243 18.76 -11.76 -4.10
C GLU A 243 17.61 -11.12 -4.89
N MET A 244 17.91 -10.39 -5.97
CA MET A 244 16.88 -9.79 -6.83
C MET A 244 16.01 -10.86 -7.50
N ALA A 245 16.63 -11.94 -8.00
CA ALA A 245 15.89 -13.05 -8.60
C ALA A 245 14.95 -13.71 -7.60
N ILE A 246 15.41 -13.92 -6.36
CA ILE A 246 14.59 -14.44 -5.26
C ILE A 246 13.45 -13.47 -4.94
N ARG A 247 13.73 -12.16 -4.79
CA ARG A 247 12.70 -11.12 -4.55
C ARG A 247 11.63 -11.11 -5.63
N LYS A 248 11.97 -11.37 -6.89
CA LYS A 248 10.98 -11.49 -7.98
C LYS A 248 10.05 -12.69 -7.86
N GLU A 249 10.51 -13.77 -7.23
CA GLU A 249 9.61 -14.88 -6.88
C GLU A 249 8.71 -14.50 -5.69
N ILE A 250 9.24 -13.77 -4.70
CA ILE A 250 8.43 -13.26 -3.57
C ILE A 250 7.33 -12.30 -4.05
N GLU A 251 7.64 -11.42 -5.01
CA GLU A 251 6.65 -10.51 -5.64
C GLU A 251 5.51 -11.26 -6.34
N LYS A 252 5.69 -12.54 -6.71
CA LYS A 252 4.62 -13.41 -7.24
C LYS A 252 3.77 -14.07 -6.15
N GLY A 253 4.10 -13.84 -4.88
CA GLY A 253 3.41 -14.39 -3.72
C GLY A 253 4.12 -15.55 -3.03
N HIS A 254 5.30 -15.97 -3.49
CA HIS A 254 6.07 -17.06 -2.87
C HIS A 254 6.72 -16.61 -1.55
N THR A 255 6.91 -17.52 -0.59
CA THR A 255 7.74 -17.25 0.60
C THR A 255 9.13 -17.87 0.48
N TYR A 256 9.27 -18.92 -0.33
CA TYR A 256 10.54 -19.54 -0.71
C TYR A 256 10.53 -19.90 -2.20
N THR A 257 11.71 -20.18 -2.76
CA THR A 257 11.83 -20.52 -4.18
C THR A 257 12.90 -21.57 -4.43
N THR A 258 13.00 -22.08 -5.65
CA THR A 258 13.98 -23.11 -6.04
C THR A 258 14.95 -22.58 -7.07
N HIS A 259 16.09 -23.26 -7.22
CA HIS A 259 17.07 -23.01 -8.27
C HIS A 259 16.44 -22.91 -9.68
N ALA A 260 15.46 -23.76 -9.99
CA ALA A 260 14.80 -23.80 -11.29
C ALA A 260 13.99 -22.53 -11.58
N ASN A 261 13.34 -21.95 -10.56
CA ASN A 261 12.49 -20.77 -10.73
C ASN A 261 13.31 -19.47 -10.84
N VAL A 262 14.44 -19.36 -10.15
CA VAL A 262 15.27 -18.14 -10.16
C VAL A 262 16.21 -18.06 -11.37
N ARG A 263 16.63 -19.21 -11.93
CA ARG A 263 17.59 -19.28 -13.06
C ARG A 263 17.15 -18.48 -14.30
N PRO A 264 15.88 -18.52 -14.77
CA PRO A 264 15.44 -17.72 -15.91
C PRO A 264 15.64 -16.21 -15.72
N TYR A 265 15.36 -15.71 -14.51
CA TYR A 265 15.53 -14.29 -14.20
C TYR A 265 17.02 -13.91 -14.11
N LEU A 266 17.83 -14.76 -13.48
CA LEU A 266 19.29 -14.58 -13.43
C LEU A 266 19.94 -14.57 -14.81
N ASN A 267 19.54 -15.47 -15.71
CA ASN A 267 20.01 -15.48 -17.10
C ASN A 267 19.70 -14.15 -17.80
N LYS A 268 18.50 -13.58 -17.56
CA LYS A 268 18.12 -12.29 -18.13
C LYS A 268 18.93 -11.13 -17.53
N LEU A 269 19.23 -11.20 -16.23
CA LEU A 269 19.92 -10.14 -15.50
C LEU A 269 21.42 -10.10 -15.80
N LEU A 270 22.10 -11.25 -15.69
CA LEU A 270 23.55 -11.36 -15.85
C LEU A 270 23.99 -11.59 -17.30
N LYS A 271 23.10 -12.10 -18.17
CA LYS A 271 23.32 -12.37 -19.60
C LYS A 271 24.50 -13.31 -19.92
N ASP A 272 25.08 -13.95 -18.91
CA ASP A 272 26.21 -14.87 -19.03
C ASP A 272 25.99 -16.11 -18.15
N LYS A 273 26.14 -17.31 -18.74
CA LYS A 273 25.90 -18.58 -18.04
C LYS A 273 26.95 -18.89 -16.96
N THR A 274 28.19 -18.44 -17.15
CA THR A 274 29.27 -18.62 -16.19
C THR A 274 29.02 -17.79 -14.94
N LEU A 275 28.64 -16.51 -15.11
CA LEU A 275 28.27 -15.62 -14.00
C LEU A 275 27.04 -16.14 -13.24
N VAL A 276 26.06 -16.71 -13.95
CA VAL A 276 24.88 -17.33 -13.29
C VAL A 276 25.29 -18.53 -12.43
N THR A 277 26.24 -19.34 -12.90
CA THR A 277 26.77 -20.48 -12.13
C THR A 277 27.53 -19.99 -10.90
N GLN A 278 28.36 -18.96 -11.05
CA GLN A 278 29.08 -18.32 -9.94
C GLN A 278 28.12 -17.65 -8.95
N ALA A 279 27.01 -17.07 -9.40
CA ALA A 279 25.99 -16.49 -8.52
C ALA A 279 25.36 -17.55 -7.61
N PHE A 280 25.08 -18.74 -8.13
CA PHE A 280 24.61 -19.84 -7.30
C PHE A 280 25.68 -20.37 -6.32
N GLN A 281 26.95 -20.40 -6.72
CA GLN A 281 28.05 -20.84 -5.86
C GLN A 281 28.38 -19.84 -4.75
N SER A 282 28.29 -18.53 -5.04
CA SER A 282 28.57 -17.45 -4.08
C SER A 282 27.44 -17.21 -3.08
N GLY A 283 26.24 -17.73 -3.37
CA GLY A 283 25.01 -17.52 -2.60
C GLY A 283 24.79 -18.44 -1.40
N HIS A 284 25.81 -19.15 -0.89
CA HIS A 284 25.61 -19.96 0.31
C HIS A 284 25.58 -19.09 1.58
N ASP A 285 24.51 -19.25 2.36
CA ASP A 285 24.29 -18.74 3.73
C ASP A 285 24.67 -17.28 3.95
N LYS A 286 23.89 -16.39 3.31
CA LYS A 286 24.00 -14.95 3.52
C LYS A 286 22.89 -14.47 4.44
N ALA A 287 23.10 -13.34 5.11
CA ALA A 287 22.09 -12.77 6.00
C ALA A 287 20.73 -12.55 5.31
N GLN A 288 20.72 -12.36 3.99
CA GLN A 288 19.52 -12.10 3.18
C GLN A 288 18.67 -13.34 2.88
N TYR A 289 19.28 -14.53 2.78
CA TYR A 289 18.57 -15.78 2.48
C TYR A 289 19.41 -17.01 2.86
N ILE A 290 18.70 -18.09 3.20
CA ILE A 290 19.25 -19.38 3.60
C ILE A 290 18.95 -20.39 2.50
N LEU A 291 19.94 -21.23 2.15
CA LEU A 291 19.72 -22.36 1.26
C LEU A 291 19.46 -23.60 2.11
N ASN A 292 18.29 -24.23 1.95
CA ASN A 292 18.04 -25.54 2.54
C ASN A 292 18.81 -26.60 1.71
N PRO A 293 19.79 -27.29 2.31
CA PRO A 293 20.63 -28.25 1.58
C PRO A 293 19.87 -29.52 1.15
N ASP A 294 18.82 -29.90 1.89
CA ASP A 294 18.05 -31.12 1.62
C ASP A 294 17.08 -30.92 0.46
N THR A 295 16.46 -29.75 0.37
CA THR A 295 15.45 -29.44 -0.65
C THR A 295 15.99 -28.61 -1.82
N GLY A 296 17.16 -27.99 -1.66
CA GLY A 296 17.72 -27.04 -2.62
C GLY A 296 16.90 -25.75 -2.75
N ALA A 297 16.06 -25.45 -1.75
CA ALA A 297 15.18 -24.29 -1.72
C ALA A 297 15.87 -23.08 -1.08
N TYR A 298 15.70 -21.91 -1.69
CA TYR A 298 16.10 -20.62 -1.16
C TYR A 298 14.98 -20.05 -0.30
N HIS A 299 15.28 -19.83 0.97
CA HIS A 299 14.42 -19.20 1.95
C HIS A 299 14.96 -17.80 2.26
N PRO A 300 14.31 -16.73 1.76
CA PRO A 300 14.55 -15.38 2.23
C PRO A 300 14.44 -15.32 3.76
N THR A 301 15.45 -14.76 4.43
CA THR A 301 15.54 -14.80 5.90
C THR A 301 14.33 -14.13 6.55
N ALA A 302 13.85 -13.02 6.00
CA ALA A 302 12.70 -12.29 6.52
C ALA A 302 11.42 -13.13 6.46
N GLN A 303 11.13 -13.75 5.31
CA GLN A 303 9.96 -14.60 5.12
C GLN A 303 10.02 -15.84 6.00
N LEU A 304 11.16 -16.52 6.06
CA LEU A 304 11.32 -17.71 6.93
C LEU A 304 11.12 -17.37 8.40
N LEU A 305 11.65 -16.23 8.87
CA LEU A 305 11.45 -15.76 10.24
C LEU A 305 9.97 -15.46 10.50
N MET A 306 9.30 -14.79 9.56
CA MET A 306 7.87 -14.50 9.67
C MET A 306 7.05 -15.79 9.76
N GLU A 307 7.30 -16.77 8.88
CA GLU A 307 6.62 -18.07 8.90
C GLU A 307 6.89 -18.82 10.21
N SER A 308 8.14 -18.81 10.69
CA SER A 308 8.53 -19.47 11.94
C SER A 308 7.82 -18.89 13.15
N VAL A 309 7.67 -17.56 13.22
CA VAL A 309 6.97 -16.89 14.32
C VAL A 309 5.47 -17.17 14.27
N VAL A 310 4.85 -17.09 13.08
CA VAL A 310 3.44 -17.42 12.88
C VAL A 310 3.17 -18.88 13.25
N ALA A 311 3.96 -19.82 12.74
CA ALA A 311 3.83 -21.24 13.05
C ALA A 311 4.00 -21.52 14.55
N LYS A 312 5.03 -20.96 15.18
CA LYS A 312 5.26 -21.10 16.63
C LYS A 312 4.07 -20.59 17.44
N ARG A 313 3.48 -19.44 17.05
CA ARG A 313 2.30 -18.89 17.71
C ARG A 313 1.11 -19.83 17.59
N LEU A 314 0.81 -20.28 16.37
CA LEU A 314 -0.34 -21.15 16.09
C LEU A 314 -0.19 -22.51 16.75
N ASN A 315 0.99 -23.14 16.67
CA ASN A 315 1.28 -24.41 17.35
C ASN A 315 1.15 -24.31 18.88
N GLY A 316 1.39 -23.14 19.48
CA GLY A 316 1.11 -22.88 20.88
C GLY A 316 -0.38 -22.89 21.22
N LEU A 317 -1.23 -22.39 20.32
CA LEU A 317 -2.68 -22.35 20.47
C LEU A 317 -3.35 -23.68 20.11
N ILE A 318 -2.86 -24.40 19.10
CA ILE A 318 -3.36 -25.72 18.67
C ILE A 318 -3.34 -26.72 19.84
N LYS A 319 -2.32 -26.64 20.69
CA LYS A 319 -2.18 -27.49 21.89
C LYS A 319 -3.19 -27.19 23.00
N ARG A 320 -3.95 -26.09 22.90
CA ARG A 320 -4.97 -25.67 23.87
C ARG A 320 -6.36 -25.91 23.28
N ASN A 321 -6.82 -27.15 23.36
CA ASN A 321 -8.10 -27.66 22.90
C ASN A 321 -8.84 -28.35 24.06
N ASP A 322 -9.97 -29.01 23.78
CA ASP A 322 -10.85 -29.63 24.80
C ASP A 322 -11.33 -28.60 25.84
N LEU A 323 -11.75 -27.44 25.33
CA LEU A 323 -12.17 -26.27 26.12
C LEU A 323 -13.69 -26.15 26.22
N TYR A 324 -14.44 -27.01 25.54
CA TYR A 324 -15.90 -26.98 25.55
C TYR A 324 -16.46 -27.65 26.81
N ASP A 325 -16.80 -26.83 27.80
CA ASP A 325 -17.38 -27.25 29.07
C ASP A 325 -18.91 -26.96 29.15
N GLU A 326 -19.51 -27.22 30.31
CA GLU A 326 -20.93 -26.94 30.55
C GLU A 326 -21.26 -25.44 30.39
N ASN A 327 -20.34 -24.54 30.75
CA ASN A 327 -20.53 -23.09 30.60
C ASN A 327 -20.52 -22.70 29.12
N ALA A 328 -19.59 -23.23 28.33
CA ALA A 328 -19.53 -23.04 26.89
C ALA A 328 -20.81 -23.55 26.21
N ASN A 329 -21.32 -24.71 26.66
CA ASN A 329 -22.58 -25.23 26.17
C ASN A 329 -23.78 -24.34 26.51
N ALA A 330 -23.88 -23.87 27.74
CA ALA A 330 -24.93 -22.93 28.14
C ALA A 330 -24.87 -21.63 27.32
N ALA A 331 -23.66 -21.10 27.10
CA ALA A 331 -23.44 -19.90 26.30
C ALA A 331 -23.81 -20.12 24.82
N TYR A 332 -23.47 -21.28 24.25
CA TYR A 332 -23.90 -21.68 22.91
C TYR A 332 -25.43 -21.76 22.81
N CYS A 333 -26.10 -22.46 23.71
CA CYS A 333 -27.56 -22.61 23.69
C CYS A 333 -28.26 -21.25 23.78
N SER A 334 -27.77 -20.36 24.64
CA SER A 334 -28.31 -19.00 24.74
C SER A 334 -28.10 -18.21 23.44
N ALA A 335 -26.90 -18.26 22.84
CA ALA A 335 -26.61 -17.56 21.59
C ALA A 335 -27.43 -18.11 20.41
N ALA A 336 -27.62 -19.43 20.34
CA ALA A 336 -28.41 -20.07 19.29
C ALA A 336 -29.91 -19.72 19.41
N ALA A 337 -30.42 -19.55 20.63
CA ALA A 337 -31.82 -19.17 20.87
C ALA A 337 -32.17 -17.74 20.42
N GLU A 338 -31.17 -16.86 20.23
CA GLU A 338 -31.38 -15.50 19.67
C GLU A 338 -31.65 -15.53 18.15
N LEU A 339 -31.36 -16.64 17.46
CA LEU A 339 -31.56 -16.74 16.03
C LEU A 339 -33.03 -17.03 15.70
N PRO A 340 -33.58 -16.42 14.64
CA PRO A 340 -34.96 -16.68 14.21
C PRO A 340 -35.12 -18.04 13.48
N TYR A 341 -34.05 -18.83 13.36
CA TYR A 341 -34.02 -20.10 12.64
C TYR A 341 -32.98 -21.06 13.24
N GLU A 342 -33.15 -22.36 12.99
CA GLU A 342 -32.21 -23.38 13.45
C GLU A 342 -30.93 -23.45 12.59
N LEU A 343 -29.80 -23.64 13.26
CA LEU A 343 -28.50 -23.90 12.64
C LEU A 343 -28.46 -25.32 12.05
N THR A 344 -27.77 -25.50 10.92
CA THR A 344 -27.51 -26.86 10.40
C THR A 344 -26.52 -27.61 11.28
N ARG A 345 -26.45 -28.93 11.14
CA ARG A 345 -25.45 -29.76 11.84
C ARG A 345 -24.02 -29.24 11.67
N LYS A 346 -23.64 -28.84 10.44
CA LYS A 346 -22.30 -28.28 10.15
C LYS A 346 -22.08 -26.90 10.75
N GLN A 347 -23.12 -26.07 10.82
CA GLN A 347 -23.05 -24.77 11.50
C GLN A 347 -22.92 -24.93 13.01
N ILE A 348 -23.63 -25.89 13.62
CA ILE A 348 -23.49 -26.23 15.04
C ILE A 348 -22.06 -26.73 15.32
N GLU A 349 -21.57 -27.69 14.53
CA GLU A 349 -20.19 -28.18 14.60
C GLU A 349 -19.17 -27.04 14.52
N ALA A 350 -19.40 -26.05 13.66
CA ALA A 350 -18.50 -24.90 13.53
C ALA A 350 -18.49 -24.01 14.78
N VAL A 351 -19.66 -23.74 15.39
CA VAL A 351 -19.75 -22.95 16.63
C VAL A 351 -19.06 -23.69 17.77
N THR A 352 -19.37 -24.98 17.96
CA THR A 352 -18.77 -25.77 19.05
C THR A 352 -17.27 -25.93 18.87
N THR A 353 -16.79 -26.19 17.65
CA THR A 353 -15.35 -26.25 17.32
C THR A 353 -14.64 -24.94 17.69
N CYS A 354 -15.27 -23.79 17.45
CA CYS A 354 -14.69 -22.50 17.84
C CYS A 354 -14.60 -22.32 19.36
N LEU A 355 -15.57 -22.81 20.12
CA LEU A 355 -15.57 -22.72 21.58
C LEU A 355 -14.59 -23.72 22.23
N ASP A 356 -14.43 -24.88 21.59
CA ASP A 356 -13.59 -25.99 22.05
C ASP A 356 -12.08 -25.78 21.83
N ASN A 357 -11.70 -24.88 20.91
CA ASN A 357 -10.32 -24.68 20.49
C ASN A 357 -9.85 -23.24 20.73
N SER A 358 -8.58 -23.07 21.14
CA SER A 358 -7.98 -21.72 21.24
C SER A 358 -7.65 -21.10 19.89
N VAL A 359 -7.60 -21.91 18.83
CA VAL A 359 -7.50 -21.46 17.45
C VAL A 359 -8.38 -22.33 16.56
N SER A 360 -9.22 -21.71 15.73
CA SER A 360 -10.09 -22.43 14.80
C SER A 360 -10.30 -21.67 13.50
N CYS A 361 -10.82 -22.39 12.50
CA CYS A 361 -11.20 -21.87 11.20
C CYS A 361 -12.68 -22.16 10.90
N ILE A 362 -13.39 -21.16 10.39
CA ILE A 362 -14.72 -21.29 9.77
C ILE A 362 -14.54 -21.02 8.27
N THR A 363 -14.53 -22.08 7.45
CA THR A 363 -14.35 -21.92 6.00
C THR A 363 -15.61 -22.22 5.21
N GLY A 364 -15.65 -21.78 3.96
CA GLY A 364 -16.72 -22.13 3.02
C GLY A 364 -16.98 -21.02 2.01
N GLY A 365 -17.73 -21.36 0.96
CA GLY A 365 -18.08 -20.42 -0.12
C GLY A 365 -18.96 -19.25 0.31
N ALA A 366 -19.22 -18.33 -0.61
CA ALA A 366 -20.21 -17.26 -0.38
C ALA A 366 -21.62 -17.85 -0.12
N GLY A 367 -22.35 -17.29 0.85
CA GLY A 367 -23.73 -17.72 1.14
C GLY A 367 -23.88 -19.01 1.98
N THR A 368 -22.80 -19.61 2.50
CA THR A 368 -22.88 -20.81 3.36
C THR A 368 -23.25 -20.51 4.83
N GLY A 369 -23.43 -19.24 5.18
CA GLY A 369 -23.80 -18.80 6.52
C GLY A 369 -22.62 -18.66 7.49
N LYS A 370 -21.38 -18.48 6.99
CA LYS A 370 -20.18 -18.21 7.82
C LYS A 370 -20.43 -17.10 8.84
N THR A 371 -21.03 -16.00 8.41
CA THR A 371 -21.29 -14.84 9.27
C THR A 371 -22.31 -15.13 10.37
N THR A 372 -23.32 -15.98 10.09
CA THR A 372 -24.26 -16.45 11.12
C THR A 372 -23.58 -17.32 12.17
N VAL A 373 -22.74 -18.27 11.73
CA VAL A 373 -21.93 -19.11 12.62
C VAL A 373 -21.03 -18.24 13.48
N LEU A 374 -20.32 -17.31 12.84
CA LEU A 374 -19.42 -16.39 13.53
C LEU A 374 -20.18 -15.57 14.57
N ARG A 375 -21.29 -14.92 14.20
CA ARG A 375 -22.14 -14.16 15.14
C ARG A 375 -22.52 -14.99 16.36
N THR A 376 -22.95 -16.24 16.14
CA THR A 376 -23.36 -17.15 17.22
C THR A 376 -22.18 -17.48 18.14
N ALA A 377 -21.02 -17.82 17.57
CA ALA A 377 -19.81 -18.08 18.34
C ALA A 377 -19.37 -16.85 19.16
N LEU A 378 -19.42 -15.66 18.57
CA LEU A 378 -19.07 -14.41 19.25
C LEU A 378 -20.02 -14.07 20.39
N ARG A 379 -21.33 -14.29 20.23
CA ARG A 379 -22.30 -14.13 21.31
C ARG A 379 -22.01 -15.08 22.47
N ALA A 380 -21.70 -16.34 22.19
CA ALA A 380 -21.30 -17.29 23.22
C ALA A 380 -19.99 -16.88 23.92
N TYR A 381 -18.96 -16.48 23.16
CA TYR A 381 -17.70 -15.97 23.73
C TYR A 381 -17.90 -14.73 24.60
N HIS A 382 -18.78 -13.82 24.21
CA HIS A 382 -19.10 -12.63 24.99
C HIS A 382 -19.75 -13.00 26.33
N GLN A 383 -20.66 -13.97 26.35
CA GLN A 383 -21.26 -14.49 27.59
C GLN A 383 -20.24 -15.18 28.49
N LEU A 384 -19.21 -15.81 27.91
CA LEU A 384 -18.06 -16.37 28.64
C LEU A 384 -17.07 -15.30 29.13
N GLY A 385 -17.36 -14.01 28.96
CA GLY A 385 -16.55 -12.90 29.46
C GLY A 385 -15.32 -12.58 28.60
N PHE A 386 -15.29 -13.00 27.33
CA PHE A 386 -14.22 -12.61 26.42
C PHE A 386 -14.42 -11.20 25.89
N GLU A 387 -13.32 -10.44 25.83
CA GLU A 387 -13.25 -9.23 25.03
C GLU A 387 -12.96 -9.59 23.57
N ILE A 388 -13.83 -9.15 22.67
CA ILE A 388 -13.83 -9.55 21.26
C ILE A 388 -13.23 -8.45 20.42
N HIS A 389 -12.20 -8.81 19.66
CA HIS A 389 -11.51 -7.96 18.69
C HIS A 389 -11.80 -8.51 17.30
N ALA A 390 -12.81 -8.00 16.62
CA ALA A 390 -13.16 -8.45 15.28
C ALA A 390 -12.54 -7.53 14.21
N VAL A 391 -11.73 -8.11 13.31
CA VAL A 391 -11.00 -7.36 12.30
C VAL A 391 -11.17 -7.91 10.89
N ALA A 392 -11.05 -7.01 9.91
CA ALA A 392 -10.96 -7.34 8.49
C ALA A 392 -9.87 -6.51 7.80
N LEU A 393 -9.46 -6.92 6.60
CA LEU A 393 -8.37 -6.26 5.86
C LEU A 393 -8.76 -4.85 5.37
N SER A 394 -9.95 -4.71 4.79
CA SER A 394 -10.52 -3.42 4.35
C SER A 394 -11.59 -2.98 5.34
N GLY A 395 -11.81 -1.69 5.50
CA GLY A 395 -12.85 -1.26 6.45
C GLY A 395 -14.25 -1.31 5.87
N ARG A 396 -14.44 -1.46 4.54
CA ARG A 396 -15.72 -1.96 4.00
C ARG A 396 -16.04 -3.37 4.51
N ALA A 397 -15.06 -4.27 4.46
CA ALA A 397 -15.24 -5.61 5.03
C ALA A 397 -15.48 -5.53 6.55
N ALA A 398 -14.76 -4.66 7.27
CA ALA A 398 -15.00 -4.45 8.70
C ALA A 398 -16.41 -3.90 8.99
N MET A 399 -16.90 -2.95 8.21
CA MET A 399 -18.24 -2.37 8.37
C MET A 399 -19.33 -3.41 8.12
N ARG A 400 -19.24 -4.17 7.03
CA ARG A 400 -20.18 -5.27 6.75
C ARG A 400 -20.14 -6.35 7.83
N LEU A 401 -18.94 -6.66 8.32
CA LEU A 401 -18.76 -7.56 9.45
C LEU A 401 -19.51 -7.01 10.67
N HIS A 402 -19.36 -5.71 10.99
CA HIS A 402 -20.05 -5.04 12.09
C HIS A 402 -21.57 -5.16 11.99
N GLU A 403 -22.14 -4.82 10.83
CA GLU A 403 -23.58 -4.92 10.55
C GLU A 403 -24.10 -6.35 10.76
N SER A 404 -23.28 -7.34 10.41
CA SER A 404 -23.72 -8.74 10.43
C SER A 404 -23.58 -9.40 11.80
N ILE A 405 -22.50 -9.12 12.54
CA ILE A 405 -22.22 -9.76 13.85
C ILE A 405 -22.72 -8.93 15.03
N GLY A 406 -22.90 -7.62 14.87
CA GLY A 406 -23.34 -6.70 15.91
C GLY A 406 -22.32 -6.46 17.03
N PHE A 407 -21.03 -6.61 16.74
CA PHE A 407 -19.90 -6.27 17.63
C PHE A 407 -19.06 -5.19 16.97
N VAL A 408 -18.37 -4.37 17.77
CA VAL A 408 -17.44 -3.36 17.24
C VAL A 408 -16.35 -4.06 16.43
N THR A 409 -16.11 -3.57 15.22
CA THR A 409 -15.06 -4.08 14.34
C THR A 409 -14.08 -2.98 13.98
N SER A 410 -12.91 -3.38 13.49
CA SER A 410 -11.93 -2.45 12.94
C SER A 410 -11.18 -3.06 11.76
N THR A 411 -10.42 -2.23 11.06
CA THR A 411 -9.43 -2.76 10.12
C THR A 411 -8.25 -3.35 10.88
N ILE A 412 -7.59 -4.34 10.28
CA ILE A 412 -6.29 -4.85 10.79
C ILE A 412 -5.29 -3.69 10.94
N ALA A 413 -5.27 -2.76 9.99
CA ALA A 413 -4.40 -1.59 10.04
C ALA A 413 -4.71 -0.64 11.21
N LYS A 414 -5.97 -0.51 11.62
CA LYS A 414 -6.35 0.26 12.82
C LYS A 414 -5.88 -0.47 14.08
N LEU A 415 -6.19 -1.76 14.20
CA LEU A 415 -5.75 -2.58 15.34
C LEU A 415 -4.24 -2.47 15.55
N LEU A 416 -3.43 -2.67 14.50
CA LEU A 416 -1.97 -2.60 14.56
C LEU A 416 -1.38 -1.21 14.85
N ARG A 417 -2.20 -0.15 14.90
CA ARG A 417 -1.78 1.20 15.33
C ARG A 417 -2.08 1.46 16.80
N ASP A 418 -3.02 0.71 17.38
CA ASP A 418 -3.37 0.80 18.79
C ASP A 418 -2.33 0.04 19.63
N GLU A 419 -2.46 0.04 20.96
CA GLU A 419 -1.56 -0.73 21.83
C GLU A 419 -1.80 -2.24 21.68
N PRO A 420 -0.76 -3.08 21.81
CA PRO A 420 -0.90 -4.55 21.77
C PRO A 420 -1.97 -5.06 22.74
N ILE A 421 -2.69 -6.10 22.32
CA ILE A 421 -3.74 -6.71 23.15
C ILE A 421 -3.09 -7.56 24.25
N GLU A 422 -3.20 -7.07 25.49
CA GLU A 422 -2.67 -7.70 26.69
C GLU A 422 -3.78 -7.97 27.72
N PRO A 423 -3.88 -9.20 28.26
CA PRO A 423 -4.77 -9.51 29.37
C PRO A 423 -4.51 -8.67 30.61
N SER A 424 -5.59 -8.33 31.32
CA SER A 424 -5.54 -7.67 32.61
C SER A 424 -6.33 -8.45 33.66
N ALA A 425 -6.22 -8.04 34.93
CA ALA A 425 -7.00 -8.65 36.01
C ALA A 425 -8.52 -8.46 35.79
N GLU A 426 -8.94 -7.33 35.20
CA GLU A 426 -10.35 -7.05 34.89
C GLU A 426 -10.82 -7.75 33.63
N LYS A 427 -9.94 -7.90 32.64
CA LYS A 427 -10.21 -8.55 31.36
C LYS A 427 -9.14 -9.61 31.07
N PRO A 428 -9.29 -10.83 31.62
CA PRO A 428 -8.28 -11.88 31.48
C PRO A 428 -8.35 -12.61 30.13
N ASN A 429 -9.50 -12.55 29.44
CA ASN A 429 -9.81 -13.35 28.27
C ASN A 429 -10.07 -12.46 27.06
N HIS A 430 -9.34 -12.71 25.96
CA HIS A 430 -9.53 -12.01 24.70
C HIS A 430 -9.60 -12.98 23.53
N LEU A 431 -10.38 -12.59 22.53
CA LEU A 431 -10.56 -13.30 21.28
C LEU A 431 -10.29 -12.34 20.13
N LEU A 432 -9.35 -12.68 19.25
CA LEU A 432 -9.16 -11.98 17.98
C LEU A 432 -9.81 -12.79 16.85
N VAL A 433 -10.69 -12.14 16.11
CA VAL A 433 -11.43 -12.71 14.99
C VAL A 433 -11.00 -12.02 13.72
N ILE A 434 -10.63 -12.82 12.73
CA ILE A 434 -10.06 -12.35 11.49
C ILE A 434 -10.98 -12.77 10.35
N ASP A 435 -11.71 -11.81 9.80
CA ASP A 435 -12.61 -12.02 8.66
C ASP A 435 -11.93 -11.81 7.30
N GLU A 436 -12.42 -12.54 6.29
CA GLU A 436 -11.81 -12.65 4.96
C GLU A 436 -10.31 -12.99 5.04
N ALA A 437 -9.96 -13.96 5.90
CA ALA A 437 -8.58 -14.35 6.20
C ALA A 437 -7.82 -14.92 4.98
N SER A 438 -8.51 -15.29 3.90
CA SER A 438 -7.91 -15.71 2.63
C SER A 438 -7.04 -14.63 1.99
N MET A 439 -7.29 -13.36 2.33
CA MET A 439 -6.60 -12.20 1.75
C MET A 439 -5.44 -11.70 2.61
N ILE A 440 -5.10 -12.38 3.70
CA ILE A 440 -4.05 -11.96 4.61
C ILE A 440 -2.71 -12.55 4.16
N ASP A 441 -1.77 -11.66 3.86
CA ASP A 441 -0.39 -12.02 3.57
C ASP A 441 0.39 -12.37 4.84
N LEU A 442 1.51 -13.06 4.64
CA LEU A 442 2.41 -13.45 5.72
C LEU A 442 2.91 -12.26 6.55
N PRO A 443 3.38 -11.13 5.96
CA PRO A 443 3.81 -9.97 6.75
C PRO A 443 2.71 -9.40 7.65
N THR A 444 1.46 -9.34 7.19
CA THR A 444 0.33 -8.87 7.97
C THR A 444 0.01 -9.85 9.10
N MET A 445 0.00 -11.15 8.83
CA MET A 445 -0.20 -12.16 9.86
C MET A 445 0.91 -12.14 10.91
N TYR A 446 2.17 -12.00 10.49
CA TYR A 446 3.32 -11.85 11.39
C TYR A 446 3.17 -10.66 12.33
N ARG A 447 2.68 -9.53 11.83
CA ARG A 447 2.42 -8.35 12.68
C ARG A 447 1.29 -8.62 13.65
N LEU A 448 0.19 -9.24 13.21
CA LEU A 448 -0.95 -9.59 14.06
C LEU A 448 -0.55 -10.51 15.21
N VAL A 449 0.18 -11.60 14.96
CA VAL A 449 0.57 -12.54 16.02
C VAL A 449 1.52 -11.93 17.05
N ASN A 450 2.32 -10.94 16.66
CA ASN A 450 3.22 -10.20 17.56
C ASN A 450 2.52 -9.04 18.28
N HIS A 451 1.30 -8.71 17.89
CA HIS A 451 0.52 -7.62 18.47
C HIS A 451 -0.49 -8.11 19.52
N ILE A 452 -0.48 -9.41 19.83
CA ILE A 452 -1.39 -10.03 20.79
C ILE A 452 -0.63 -10.93 21.76
N HIS A 453 -1.03 -10.90 23.03
CA HIS A 453 -0.46 -11.76 24.06
C HIS A 453 -0.65 -13.25 23.72
N PRO A 454 0.27 -14.16 24.11
CA PRO A 454 0.18 -15.60 23.86
C PRO A 454 -1.11 -16.33 24.28
N SER A 455 -1.90 -15.76 25.20
CA SER A 455 -3.19 -16.34 25.64
C SER A 455 -4.39 -15.98 24.77
N VAL A 456 -4.29 -14.95 23.92
CA VAL A 456 -5.40 -14.50 23.06
C VAL A 456 -5.79 -15.63 22.11
N ARG A 457 -7.08 -15.99 22.09
CA ARG A 457 -7.66 -16.99 21.18
C ARG A 457 -7.86 -16.40 19.79
N LEU A 458 -7.88 -17.26 18.76
CA LEU A 458 -7.98 -16.86 17.36
C LEU A 458 -9.11 -17.58 16.63
N ILE A 459 -9.93 -16.83 15.89
CA ILE A 459 -10.85 -17.40 14.89
C ILE A 459 -10.51 -16.82 13.53
N PHE A 460 -10.22 -17.69 12.56
CA PHE A 460 -10.13 -17.32 11.16
C PHE A 460 -11.43 -17.64 10.46
N THR A 461 -11.96 -16.71 9.66
CA THR A 461 -13.09 -16.98 8.78
C THR A 461 -12.76 -16.51 7.37
N GLY A 462 -13.22 -17.25 6.36
CA GLY A 462 -12.94 -16.92 4.98
C GLY A 462 -13.13 -18.11 4.05
N ASP A 463 -12.60 -17.99 2.85
CA ASP A 463 -12.72 -18.98 1.81
C ASP A 463 -11.33 -19.23 1.19
N PRO A 464 -10.69 -20.38 1.46
CA PRO A 464 -9.32 -20.65 1.00
C PRO A 464 -9.20 -20.75 -0.53
N ASP A 465 -10.33 -20.92 -1.23
CA ASP A 465 -10.38 -21.04 -2.68
C ASP A 465 -10.55 -19.69 -3.40
N GLN A 466 -10.81 -18.61 -2.66
CA GLN A 466 -10.83 -17.26 -3.21
C GLN A 466 -9.43 -16.75 -3.55
N LEU A 467 -9.38 -15.54 -4.12
CA LEU A 467 -8.13 -14.87 -4.44
C LEU A 467 -7.14 -14.90 -3.26
N PRO A 468 -5.89 -15.32 -3.51
CA PRO A 468 -4.84 -15.28 -2.50
C PRO A 468 -4.47 -13.82 -2.18
N PRO A 469 -3.73 -13.57 -1.08
CA PRO A 469 -3.30 -12.23 -0.74
C PRO A 469 -2.42 -11.62 -1.84
N ILE A 470 -2.40 -10.29 -1.94
CA ILE A 470 -1.49 -9.58 -2.87
C ILE A 470 -0.03 -9.78 -2.46
N GLY A 471 0.26 -9.75 -1.15
CA GLY A 471 1.59 -10.03 -0.62
C GLY A 471 1.98 -11.51 -0.65
N CYS A 472 3.16 -11.82 -0.13
CA CYS A 472 3.68 -13.19 -0.10
C CYS A 472 2.98 -14.07 0.94
N GLY A 473 2.95 -15.38 0.67
CA GLY A 473 2.27 -16.38 1.49
C GLY A 473 0.81 -16.58 1.11
N LYS A 474 0.17 -17.54 1.78
CA LYS A 474 -1.24 -17.89 1.64
C LYS A 474 -1.78 -18.49 2.95
N VAL A 475 -1.76 -17.67 4.01
CA VAL A 475 -1.92 -18.10 5.42
C VAL A 475 -3.13 -19.00 5.66
N LEU A 476 -4.35 -18.57 5.29
CA LEU A 476 -5.55 -19.38 5.51
C LEU A 476 -5.50 -20.72 4.76
N ALA A 477 -5.05 -20.69 3.50
CA ALA A 477 -4.94 -21.89 2.68
C ALA A 477 -3.90 -22.87 3.27
N ASP A 478 -2.75 -22.38 3.71
CA ASP A 478 -1.71 -23.20 4.36
C ASP A 478 -2.22 -23.83 5.66
N ILE A 479 -2.95 -23.06 6.48
CA ILE A 479 -3.56 -23.54 7.73
C ILE A 479 -4.55 -24.68 7.45
N VAL A 480 -5.43 -24.49 6.47
CA VAL A 480 -6.44 -25.50 6.08
C VAL A 480 -5.78 -26.73 5.48
N GLU A 481 -4.75 -26.56 4.66
CA GLU A 481 -4.03 -27.65 4.00
C GLU A 481 -3.17 -28.47 4.97
N ALA A 482 -2.58 -27.82 5.99
CA ALA A 482 -1.81 -28.49 7.05
C ALA A 482 -2.67 -29.39 7.94
N LYS A 483 -3.98 -29.13 8.03
CA LYS A 483 -4.95 -29.90 8.82
C LYS A 483 -4.62 -30.00 10.32
N THR A 484 -3.84 -29.06 10.85
CA THR A 484 -3.42 -29.04 12.26
C THR A 484 -4.23 -28.06 13.11
N VAL A 485 -4.76 -26.99 12.50
CA VAL A 485 -5.78 -26.13 13.13
C VAL A 485 -7.16 -26.73 12.91
N ALA A 486 -7.99 -26.73 13.95
CA ALA A 486 -9.37 -27.19 13.85
C ALA A 486 -10.14 -26.33 12.83
N ASN A 487 -10.67 -26.96 11.79
CA ASN A 487 -11.35 -26.28 10.69
C ASN A 487 -12.71 -26.92 10.40
N THR A 488 -13.76 -26.12 10.40
CA THR A 488 -15.09 -26.55 9.95
C THR A 488 -15.43 -25.86 8.64
N MET A 489 -15.47 -26.63 7.56
CA MET A 489 -15.91 -26.16 6.25
C MET A 489 -17.43 -26.27 6.12
N LEU A 490 -18.09 -25.14 5.88
CA LEU A 490 -19.51 -25.04 5.58
C LEU A 490 -19.74 -25.28 4.09
N ASP A 491 -20.60 -26.25 3.78
CA ASP A 491 -20.83 -26.78 2.43
C ASP A 491 -22.24 -26.52 1.89
N ILE A 492 -23.20 -26.20 2.75
CA ILE A 492 -24.59 -25.93 2.39
C ILE A 492 -24.79 -24.42 2.18
N VAL A 493 -25.20 -24.02 0.97
CA VAL A 493 -25.59 -22.63 0.66
C VAL A 493 -27.07 -22.44 0.98
N LYS A 494 -27.37 -21.53 1.91
CA LYS A 494 -28.74 -21.17 2.29
C LYS A 494 -29.07 -19.77 1.74
N ARG A 495 -29.49 -19.70 0.48
CA ARG A 495 -30.19 -18.52 -0.07
C ARG A 495 -31.70 -18.83 -0.12
N GLN A 496 -32.55 -17.81 0.07
CA GLN A 496 -34.01 -17.97 0.04
C GLN A 496 -34.46 -18.56 -1.31
N GLU A 497 -35.59 -19.30 -1.30
CA GLU A 497 -36.09 -20.12 -2.39
C GLU A 497 -36.07 -19.42 -3.75
N GLY A 498 -35.30 -19.99 -4.69
CA GLY A 498 -35.00 -19.45 -6.01
C GLY A 498 -33.51 -19.58 -6.29
N SER A 499 -33.00 -20.81 -6.45
CA SER A 499 -31.57 -21.04 -6.72
C SER A 499 -31.17 -20.32 -8.01
N THR A 500 -30.43 -19.22 -7.88
CA THR A 500 -29.90 -18.45 -9.02
C THR A 500 -28.98 -19.29 -9.93
N GLY A 501 -28.60 -20.49 -9.50
CA GLY A 501 -27.62 -21.37 -10.15
C GLY A 501 -26.17 -20.97 -9.87
N ILE A 502 -25.95 -19.79 -9.26
CA ILE A 502 -24.63 -19.21 -9.00
C ILE A 502 -23.79 -20.12 -8.08
N PRO A 503 -24.33 -20.66 -6.96
CA PRO A 503 -23.56 -21.54 -6.09
C PRO A 503 -23.06 -22.80 -6.82
N GLU A 504 -23.93 -23.47 -7.57
CA GLU A 504 -23.61 -24.68 -8.32
C GLU A 504 -22.59 -24.38 -9.43
N TYR A 505 -22.80 -23.29 -10.17
CA TYR A 505 -21.90 -22.84 -11.23
C TYR A 505 -20.51 -22.51 -10.67
N SER A 506 -20.43 -21.72 -9.60
CA SER A 506 -19.16 -21.36 -8.97
C SER A 506 -18.40 -22.57 -8.42
N LYS A 507 -19.12 -23.58 -7.90
CA LYS A 507 -18.54 -24.83 -7.42
C LYS A 507 -17.87 -25.62 -8.55
N LEU A 508 -18.52 -25.72 -9.72
CA LEU A 508 -17.93 -26.36 -10.90
C LEU A 508 -16.63 -25.66 -11.32
N ILE A 509 -16.68 -24.31 -11.42
CA ILE A 509 -15.49 -23.50 -11.76
C ILE A 509 -14.36 -23.75 -10.76
N ASN A 510 -14.65 -23.74 -9.45
CA ASN A 510 -13.64 -23.97 -8.42
C ASN A 510 -12.99 -25.37 -8.52
N GLN A 511 -13.79 -26.39 -8.85
CA GLN A 511 -13.32 -27.75 -9.07
C GLN A 511 -12.54 -27.93 -10.39
N GLY A 512 -12.49 -26.89 -11.23
CA GLY A 512 -11.86 -26.93 -12.54
C GLY A 512 -12.69 -27.64 -13.59
N VAL A 513 -14.00 -27.76 -13.35
CA VAL A 513 -14.97 -28.33 -14.28
C VAL A 513 -15.66 -27.20 -15.01
N VAL A 514 -15.55 -27.18 -16.34
CA VAL A 514 -16.28 -26.22 -17.17
C VAL A 514 -17.77 -26.62 -17.20
N PRO A 515 -18.70 -25.71 -16.86
CA PRO A 515 -20.13 -25.99 -16.96
C PRO A 515 -20.54 -26.39 -18.38
N GLU A 516 -21.40 -27.41 -18.52
CA GLU A 516 -21.90 -27.87 -19.83
C GLU A 516 -22.61 -26.75 -20.61
N GLN A 517 -23.38 -25.92 -19.89
CA GLN A 517 -24.00 -24.71 -20.41
C GLN A 517 -23.36 -23.50 -19.72
N LEU A 518 -22.74 -22.62 -20.52
CA LEU A 518 -22.13 -21.40 -20.00
C LEU A 518 -23.17 -20.38 -19.49
N SER A 519 -24.39 -20.43 -20.03
CA SER A 519 -25.55 -19.70 -19.55
C SER A 519 -26.55 -20.65 -18.90
N THR A 520 -26.95 -20.38 -17.66
CA THR A 520 -27.91 -21.20 -16.92
C THR A 520 -28.53 -20.38 -15.78
N GLY A 521 -29.85 -20.48 -15.57
CA GLY A 521 -30.54 -19.71 -14.53
C GLY A 521 -30.30 -18.20 -14.68
N ALA A 522 -29.68 -17.60 -13.65
CA ALA A 522 -29.32 -16.17 -13.61
C ALA A 522 -27.87 -15.88 -14.07
N ILE A 523 -27.21 -16.85 -14.70
CA ILE A 523 -25.89 -16.69 -15.33
C ILE A 523 -26.06 -16.57 -16.84
N HIS A 524 -25.55 -15.48 -17.40
CA HIS A 524 -25.60 -15.16 -18.82
C HIS A 524 -24.19 -15.02 -19.39
N PHE A 525 -23.79 -15.89 -20.29
CA PHE A 525 -22.53 -15.81 -21.01
C PHE A 525 -22.70 -15.10 -22.36
N HIS A 526 -21.81 -14.15 -22.65
CA HIS A 526 -21.80 -13.31 -23.84
C HIS A 526 -20.48 -13.56 -24.59
N GLU A 527 -20.53 -14.39 -25.63
CA GLU A 527 -19.38 -14.67 -26.49
C GLU A 527 -18.98 -13.41 -27.26
N THR A 528 -17.76 -12.94 -27.06
CA THR A 528 -17.23 -11.76 -27.74
C THR A 528 -15.71 -11.79 -27.91
N ASN A 529 -15.20 -11.01 -28.86
CA ASN A 529 -13.78 -10.85 -29.06
C ASN A 529 -13.16 -9.93 -28.00
N LYS A 530 -11.85 -10.08 -27.76
CA LYS A 530 -11.13 -9.29 -26.74
C LYS A 530 -11.21 -7.77 -26.93
N THR A 531 -11.37 -7.30 -28.16
CA THR A 531 -11.48 -5.87 -28.49
C THR A 531 -12.83 -5.28 -28.11
N ASP A 532 -13.87 -6.11 -28.07
CA ASP A 532 -15.27 -5.65 -27.98
C ASP A 532 -15.84 -5.87 -26.57
N ILE A 533 -15.05 -6.48 -25.66
CA ILE A 533 -15.42 -6.73 -24.26
C ILE A 533 -15.90 -5.44 -23.58
N ALA A 534 -15.20 -4.33 -23.80
CA ALA A 534 -15.51 -3.07 -23.12
C ALA A 534 -16.86 -2.49 -23.57
N GLU A 535 -17.17 -2.56 -24.86
CA GLU A 535 -18.45 -2.12 -25.42
C GLU A 535 -19.60 -3.00 -24.92
N VAL A 536 -19.48 -4.33 -24.98
CA VAL A 536 -20.52 -5.24 -24.49
C VAL A 536 -20.76 -5.06 -22.98
N CYS A 537 -19.70 -4.87 -22.18
CA CYS A 537 -19.87 -4.56 -20.76
C CYS A 537 -20.64 -3.25 -20.53
N CYS A 538 -20.37 -2.23 -21.34
CA CYS A 538 -21.08 -0.95 -21.29
C CYS A 538 -22.56 -1.12 -21.64
N GLU A 539 -22.89 -1.84 -22.72
CA GLU A 539 -24.26 -2.12 -23.14
C GLU A 539 -25.05 -2.87 -22.04
N LEU A 540 -24.43 -3.87 -21.42
CA LEU A 540 -25.04 -4.60 -20.32
C LEU A 540 -25.24 -3.72 -19.08
N TYR A 541 -24.29 -2.83 -18.78
CA TYR A 541 -24.40 -1.89 -17.66
C TYR A 541 -25.59 -0.94 -17.85
N GLN A 542 -25.79 -0.42 -19.07
CA GLN A 542 -26.91 0.47 -19.42
C GLN A 542 -28.29 -0.13 -19.15
N GLN A 543 -28.41 -1.46 -19.20
CA GLN A 543 -29.69 -2.14 -18.93
C GLN A 543 -30.13 -2.03 -17.46
N SER A 544 -29.19 -1.89 -16.52
CA SER A 544 -29.51 -1.71 -15.10
C SER A 544 -28.42 -0.94 -14.36
N PRO A 545 -28.27 0.38 -14.59
CA PRO A 545 -27.13 1.16 -14.10
C PRO A 545 -27.01 1.24 -12.57
N GLU A 546 -28.14 1.21 -11.86
CA GLU A 546 -28.20 1.34 -10.40
C GLU A 546 -27.84 0.03 -9.68
N ASN A 547 -28.05 -1.12 -10.33
CA ASN A 547 -27.87 -2.44 -9.72
C ASN A 547 -26.64 -3.21 -10.25
N SER A 548 -26.00 -2.69 -11.30
CA SER A 548 -24.88 -3.35 -11.98
C SER A 548 -23.53 -2.86 -11.47
N ARG A 549 -22.55 -3.76 -11.45
CA ARG A 549 -21.13 -3.39 -11.33
C ARG A 549 -20.30 -4.21 -12.30
N VAL A 550 -19.38 -3.56 -13.01
CA VAL A 550 -18.44 -4.27 -13.88
C VAL A 550 -17.16 -4.62 -13.11
N MET A 551 -16.72 -5.87 -13.25
CA MET A 551 -15.45 -6.36 -12.73
C MET A 551 -14.49 -6.68 -13.88
N ALA A 552 -13.32 -6.04 -13.88
CA ALA A 552 -12.31 -6.26 -14.90
C ALA A 552 -10.93 -6.58 -14.29
N PRO A 553 -10.08 -7.34 -14.99
CA PRO A 553 -8.81 -7.81 -14.45
C PRO A 553 -7.69 -6.75 -14.43
N THR A 554 -7.75 -5.74 -15.29
CA THR A 554 -6.67 -4.74 -15.43
C THR A 554 -7.20 -3.32 -15.28
N LYS A 555 -6.35 -2.42 -14.77
CA LYS A 555 -6.69 -0.98 -14.68
C LYS A 555 -6.96 -0.34 -16.04
N ALA A 556 -6.28 -0.81 -17.10
CA ALA A 556 -6.49 -0.31 -18.45
C ALA A 556 -7.92 -0.60 -18.92
N LEU A 557 -8.38 -1.85 -18.80
CA LEU A 557 -9.74 -2.25 -19.18
C LEU A 557 -10.80 -1.59 -18.27
N VAL A 558 -10.52 -1.47 -16.97
CA VAL A 558 -11.39 -0.69 -16.05
C VAL A 558 -11.54 0.76 -16.54
N SER A 559 -10.43 1.42 -16.88
CA SER A 559 -10.45 2.81 -17.36
C SER A 559 -11.21 2.96 -18.67
N GLU A 560 -11.08 2.00 -19.58
CA GLU A 560 -11.79 1.97 -20.87
C GLU A 560 -13.30 1.81 -20.66
N ILE A 561 -13.70 0.81 -19.88
CA ILE A 561 -15.12 0.56 -19.56
C ILE A 561 -15.72 1.75 -18.83
N ASN A 562 -15.04 2.30 -17.82
CA ASN A 562 -15.51 3.48 -17.09
C ASN A 562 -15.80 4.66 -18.01
N LYS A 563 -14.90 4.93 -18.97
CA LYS A 563 -15.08 6.01 -19.95
C LYS A 563 -16.29 5.77 -20.84
N LEU A 564 -16.43 4.57 -21.42
CA LEU A 564 -17.55 4.22 -22.28
C LEU A 564 -18.88 4.26 -21.52
N THR A 565 -18.91 3.70 -20.31
CA THR A 565 -20.10 3.66 -19.46
C THR A 565 -20.52 5.06 -19.02
N GLN A 566 -19.60 5.92 -18.59
CA GLN A 566 -19.93 7.32 -18.28
C GLN A 566 -20.54 8.04 -19.48
N GLN A 567 -19.97 7.87 -20.68
CA GLN A 567 -20.48 8.48 -21.91
C GLN A 567 -21.88 7.99 -22.26
N ALA A 568 -22.20 6.73 -21.96
CA ALA A 568 -23.49 6.14 -22.28
C ALA A 568 -24.58 6.45 -21.24
N VAL A 569 -24.26 6.38 -19.94
CA VAL A 569 -25.25 6.54 -18.86
C VAL A 569 -25.29 7.95 -18.26
N ASN A 570 -24.25 8.76 -18.48
CA ASN A 570 -24.13 10.11 -17.91
C ASN A 570 -23.49 11.13 -18.89
N PRO A 571 -24.01 11.29 -20.14
CA PRO A 571 -23.39 12.08 -21.20
C PRO A 571 -23.33 13.59 -20.93
N ASP A 572 -24.39 14.17 -20.37
CA ASP A 572 -24.63 15.62 -20.38
C ASP A 572 -24.58 16.28 -18.99
N SER A 573 -24.12 15.56 -17.96
CA SER A 573 -24.06 16.09 -16.59
C SER A 573 -22.92 17.09 -16.38
N THR A 574 -23.12 17.99 -15.40
CA THR A 574 -22.14 19.02 -15.05
C THR A 574 -20.84 18.39 -14.55
N SER A 575 -19.72 18.74 -15.19
CA SER A 575 -18.39 18.29 -14.78
C SER A 575 -17.93 19.01 -13.52
N LEU A 576 -17.10 18.35 -12.72
CA LEU A 576 -16.47 18.94 -11.54
C LEU A 576 -15.34 19.88 -11.99
N GLU A 577 -15.40 21.11 -11.50
CA GLU A 577 -14.48 22.20 -11.83
C GLU A 577 -13.69 22.62 -10.59
N PHE A 578 -12.40 22.90 -10.75
CA PHE A 578 -11.60 23.57 -9.72
C PHE A 578 -10.71 24.65 -10.34
N GLU A 579 -10.37 25.67 -9.55
CA GLU A 579 -9.55 26.80 -9.99
C GLU A 579 -8.22 26.81 -9.25
N ILE A 580 -7.10 26.96 -9.98
CA ILE A 580 -5.76 27.17 -9.41
C ILE A 580 -5.15 28.40 -10.07
N ASN A 581 -4.80 29.42 -9.28
CA ASN A 581 -4.15 30.65 -9.76
C ASN A 581 -4.88 31.37 -10.92
N GLY A 582 -6.21 31.28 -10.98
CA GLY A 582 -7.02 31.85 -12.06
C GLY A 582 -7.27 30.91 -13.26
N ASP A 583 -6.59 29.76 -13.31
CA ASP A 583 -6.81 28.74 -14.34
C ASP A 583 -7.88 27.74 -13.89
N LYS A 584 -8.89 27.52 -14.74
CA LYS A 584 -9.97 26.57 -14.52
C LYS A 584 -9.59 25.20 -15.07
N PHE A 585 -9.66 24.18 -14.21
CA PHE A 585 -9.42 22.79 -14.54
C PHE A 585 -10.72 21.99 -14.46
N PHE A 586 -10.95 21.16 -15.47
CA PHE A 586 -12.10 20.25 -15.54
C PHE A 586 -11.63 18.82 -15.32
N LEU A 587 -12.23 18.13 -14.36
CA LEU A 587 -11.99 16.72 -14.16
C LEU A 587 -13.00 15.88 -14.97
N PRO A 588 -12.63 14.66 -15.35
CA PRO A 588 -13.53 13.73 -16.05
C PRO A 588 -14.59 13.12 -15.12
N LEU A 589 -14.95 13.81 -14.02
CA LEU A 589 -16.00 13.41 -13.08
C LEU A 589 -17.19 14.36 -13.22
N ARG A 590 -18.40 13.81 -13.26
CA ARG A 590 -19.66 14.49 -13.51
C ARG A 590 -20.66 14.21 -12.40
N MET A 591 -21.57 15.14 -12.18
CA MET A 591 -22.69 14.93 -11.27
C MET A 591 -23.39 13.59 -11.59
N ASN A 592 -23.74 12.84 -10.56
CA ASN A 592 -24.31 11.49 -10.59
C ASN A 592 -23.35 10.35 -11.01
N ASP A 593 -22.06 10.62 -11.20
CA ASP A 593 -21.10 9.54 -11.43
C ASP A 593 -20.96 8.62 -10.22
N ALA A 594 -20.86 7.32 -10.48
CA ALA A 594 -20.29 6.38 -9.54
C ALA A 594 -18.79 6.67 -9.36
N VAL A 595 -18.34 6.81 -8.12
CA VAL A 595 -16.97 7.15 -7.75
C VAL A 595 -16.35 6.03 -6.93
N LEU A 596 -15.07 5.77 -7.15
CA LEU A 596 -14.20 4.90 -6.37
C LEU A 596 -13.11 5.74 -5.69
N PHE A 597 -12.88 5.53 -4.40
CA PHE A 597 -11.78 6.15 -3.66
C PHE A 597 -10.55 5.25 -3.62
N THR A 598 -9.38 5.82 -3.89
CA THR A 598 -8.11 5.07 -4.00
C THR A 598 -7.18 5.23 -2.79
N GLN A 599 -7.55 6.09 -1.84
CA GLN A 599 -6.77 6.39 -0.62
C GLN A 599 -7.68 6.45 0.61
N ASN A 600 -7.08 6.34 1.80
CA ASN A 600 -7.80 6.40 3.07
C ASN A 600 -7.85 7.85 3.58
N HIS A 601 -9.03 8.33 3.94
CA HIS A 601 -9.26 9.54 4.75
C HIS A 601 -10.16 9.19 5.93
N TYR A 602 -9.54 8.67 6.99
CA TYR A 602 -10.25 8.11 8.15
C TYR A 602 -11.12 9.12 8.87
N ASP A 603 -10.70 10.39 8.90
CA ASP A 603 -11.42 11.54 9.45
C ASP A 603 -12.74 11.82 8.73
N LYS A 604 -12.87 11.36 7.48
CA LYS A 604 -14.05 11.57 6.63
C LYS A 604 -14.78 10.27 6.29
N GLY A 605 -14.50 9.17 6.99
CA GLY A 605 -15.10 7.86 6.73
C GLY A 605 -14.67 7.19 5.42
N ILE A 606 -13.81 7.83 4.61
CA ILE A 606 -13.38 7.32 3.30
C ILE A 606 -12.22 6.34 3.46
N GLN A 607 -12.30 5.24 2.74
CA GLN A 607 -11.25 4.24 2.68
C GLN A 607 -10.94 3.86 1.24
N ASN A 608 -9.77 3.29 1.04
CA ASN A 608 -9.35 2.76 -0.24
C ASN A 608 -10.26 1.59 -0.65
N GLY A 609 -10.97 1.73 -1.77
CA GLY A 609 -12.01 0.81 -2.21
C GLY A 609 -13.44 1.22 -1.80
N SER A 610 -13.60 2.34 -1.07
CA SER A 610 -14.91 2.95 -0.85
C SER A 610 -15.53 3.37 -2.17
N LEU A 611 -16.84 3.21 -2.26
CA LEU A 611 -17.66 3.62 -3.39
C LEU A 611 -18.63 4.71 -2.93
N GLY A 612 -19.04 5.54 -3.87
CA GLY A 612 -20.09 6.52 -3.66
C GLY A 612 -20.59 7.08 -4.97
N MET A 613 -21.41 8.12 -4.86
CA MET A 613 -21.99 8.85 -5.98
C MET A 613 -21.71 10.34 -5.82
N LEU A 614 -21.22 10.98 -6.87
CA LEU A 614 -20.98 12.42 -6.90
C LEU A 614 -22.32 13.18 -6.91
N THR A 615 -22.74 13.75 -5.79
CA THR A 615 -24.07 14.35 -5.64
C THR A 615 -24.11 15.86 -5.87
N ASN A 616 -22.98 16.55 -5.78
CA ASN A 616 -22.89 17.98 -6.06
C ASN A 616 -21.52 18.36 -6.64
N THR A 617 -21.53 19.24 -7.65
CA THR A 617 -20.31 19.76 -8.31
C THR A 617 -20.16 21.27 -8.18
N LYS A 618 -21.03 21.93 -7.41
CA LYS A 618 -20.94 23.37 -7.17
C LYS A 618 -19.93 23.66 -6.04
N PRO A 619 -18.93 24.51 -6.27
CA PRO A 619 -17.99 24.89 -5.24
C PRO A 619 -18.66 25.73 -4.15
N SER A 620 -18.26 25.52 -2.90
CA SER A 620 -18.71 26.29 -1.75
C SER A 620 -17.55 26.43 -0.74
N GLY A 621 -17.02 27.65 -0.60
CA GLY A 621 -15.84 27.90 0.23
C GLY A 621 -14.62 27.12 -0.29
N ASP A 622 -14.04 26.28 0.57
CA ASP A 622 -12.88 25.42 0.27
C ASP A 622 -13.27 24.04 -0.32
N SER A 623 -14.57 23.79 -0.53
CA SER A 623 -15.09 22.53 -1.08
C SER A 623 -15.40 22.67 -2.58
N TYR A 624 -15.00 21.68 -3.36
CA TYR A 624 -15.27 21.58 -4.81
C TYR A 624 -16.60 20.87 -5.12
N GLY A 625 -17.28 20.30 -4.12
CA GLY A 625 -18.52 19.55 -4.30
C GLY A 625 -18.86 18.63 -3.13
N GLU A 626 -19.82 17.72 -3.34
CA GLU A 626 -20.26 16.73 -2.35
C GLU A 626 -20.37 15.35 -2.99
N VAL A 627 -19.88 14.33 -2.30
CA VAL A 627 -20.05 12.92 -2.66
C VAL A 627 -20.82 12.21 -1.56
N THR A 628 -21.81 11.40 -1.93
CA THR A 628 -22.52 10.53 -1.00
C THR A 628 -21.94 9.13 -1.09
N LEU A 629 -21.36 8.63 0.00
CA LEU A 629 -20.82 7.28 0.08
C LEU A 629 -21.95 6.25 0.03
N ASP A 630 -21.65 5.00 -0.34
CA ASP A 630 -22.61 3.88 -0.27
C ASP A 630 -23.17 3.66 1.15
N THR A 631 -22.49 4.18 2.18
CA THR A 631 -22.93 4.18 3.58
C THR A 631 -24.05 5.18 3.86
N GLY A 632 -24.37 6.06 2.91
CA GLY A 632 -25.28 7.19 3.05
C GLY A 632 -24.61 8.45 3.62
N GLU A 633 -23.35 8.39 4.04
CA GLU A 633 -22.61 9.55 4.53
C GLU A 633 -22.28 10.52 3.41
N LYS A 634 -22.51 11.82 3.66
CA LYS A 634 -22.17 12.90 2.75
C LYS A 634 -20.80 13.47 3.11
N VAL A 635 -19.94 13.61 2.11
CA VAL A 635 -18.57 14.09 2.30
C VAL A 635 -18.28 15.26 1.36
N GLU A 636 -17.76 16.34 1.92
CA GLU A 636 -17.29 17.50 1.16
C GLU A 636 -15.97 17.21 0.45
N ILE A 637 -15.91 17.57 -0.83
CA ILE A 637 -14.77 17.29 -1.71
C ILE A 637 -13.71 18.38 -1.52
N THR A 638 -12.72 18.11 -0.67
CA THR A 638 -11.49 18.90 -0.56
C THR A 638 -10.45 18.44 -1.58
N GLN A 639 -9.37 19.20 -1.80
CA GLN A 639 -8.31 18.85 -2.77
C GLN A 639 -7.75 17.43 -2.52
N SER A 640 -7.51 17.11 -1.25
CA SER A 640 -7.00 15.79 -0.86
C SER A 640 -7.95 14.64 -1.22
N ILE A 641 -9.26 14.87 -1.15
CA ILE A 641 -10.26 13.87 -1.55
C ILE A 641 -10.29 13.78 -3.07
N LEU A 642 -10.29 14.93 -3.75
CA LEU A 642 -10.34 15.00 -5.19
C LEU A 642 -9.20 14.22 -5.85
N ASP A 643 -7.98 14.31 -5.28
CA ASP A 643 -6.79 13.60 -5.74
C ASP A 643 -6.91 12.06 -5.67
N CYS A 644 -7.88 11.53 -4.93
CA CYS A 644 -8.07 10.08 -4.76
C CYS A 644 -9.38 9.54 -5.36
N MET A 645 -10.18 10.38 -6.03
CA MET A 645 -11.42 9.99 -6.70
C MET A 645 -11.15 9.50 -8.13
N GLU A 646 -11.68 8.33 -8.46
CA GLU A 646 -11.70 7.76 -9.80
C GLU A 646 -13.13 7.33 -10.17
N LEU A 647 -13.42 7.10 -11.46
CA LEU A 647 -14.72 6.53 -11.87
C LEU A 647 -14.90 5.11 -11.31
N GLY A 648 -16.13 4.81 -10.89
CA GLY A 648 -16.47 3.58 -10.18
C GLY A 648 -17.31 2.57 -10.97
N TYR A 649 -17.86 2.88 -12.15
CA TYR A 649 -18.76 1.98 -12.91
C TYR A 649 -18.17 0.57 -13.11
N ALA A 650 -16.88 0.52 -13.41
CA ALA A 650 -16.04 -0.66 -13.42
C ALA A 650 -14.98 -0.55 -12.32
N ILE A 651 -14.69 -1.68 -11.68
CA ILE A 651 -13.63 -1.80 -10.68
C ILE A 651 -12.81 -3.06 -10.92
N THR A 652 -11.57 -3.07 -10.43
CA THR A 652 -10.80 -4.32 -10.39
C THR A 652 -11.36 -5.27 -9.35
N LEU A 653 -11.28 -6.58 -9.57
CA LEU A 653 -11.78 -7.59 -8.62
C LEU A 653 -11.20 -7.42 -7.20
N HIS A 654 -9.92 -7.06 -7.09
CA HIS A 654 -9.27 -6.75 -5.80
C HIS A 654 -9.95 -5.61 -5.03
N LYS A 655 -10.53 -4.63 -5.73
CA LYS A 655 -11.29 -3.52 -5.12
C LYS A 655 -12.74 -3.90 -4.78
N ALA A 656 -13.25 -4.97 -5.38
CA ALA A 656 -14.56 -5.54 -5.07
C ALA A 656 -14.52 -6.55 -3.90
N GLN A 657 -13.33 -6.84 -3.35
CA GLN A 657 -13.18 -7.79 -2.24
C GLN A 657 -13.93 -7.34 -0.98
N GLY A 658 -14.55 -8.30 -0.28
CA GLY A 658 -15.47 -8.02 0.84
C GLY A 658 -16.78 -7.35 0.42
N SER A 659 -16.96 -7.03 -0.88
CA SER A 659 -18.17 -6.45 -1.43
C SER A 659 -19.02 -7.50 -2.12
N GLN A 660 -20.31 -7.24 -2.28
CA GLN A 660 -21.30 -8.04 -2.99
C GLN A 660 -22.26 -7.05 -3.62
N PHE A 661 -22.77 -7.39 -4.80
CA PHE A 661 -23.62 -6.53 -5.60
C PHE A 661 -24.76 -7.37 -6.21
N PRO A 662 -25.96 -6.79 -6.42
CA PRO A 662 -27.10 -7.49 -7.01
C PRO A 662 -26.77 -8.13 -8.36
N ARG A 663 -26.16 -7.37 -9.27
CA ARG A 663 -25.80 -7.79 -10.62
C ARG A 663 -24.33 -7.50 -10.93
N ILE A 664 -23.59 -8.54 -11.33
CA ILE A 664 -22.18 -8.42 -11.72
C ILE A 664 -21.99 -8.68 -13.21
N ILE A 665 -21.21 -7.82 -13.86
CA ILE A 665 -20.75 -8.01 -15.23
C ILE A 665 -19.24 -8.28 -15.17
N ILE A 666 -18.82 -9.48 -15.57
CA ILE A 666 -17.43 -9.93 -15.56
C ILE A 666 -16.84 -9.72 -16.95
N ALA A 667 -15.91 -8.77 -17.07
CA ALA A 667 -15.10 -8.58 -18.27
C ALA A 667 -13.96 -9.63 -18.28
N LEU A 668 -14.25 -10.81 -18.83
CA LEU A 668 -13.36 -11.96 -18.80
C LEU A 668 -12.34 -11.87 -19.95
N GLN A 669 -11.09 -11.59 -19.60
CA GLN A 669 -9.98 -11.55 -20.54
C GLN A 669 -8.82 -12.39 -20.00
N ASN A 670 -8.44 -13.46 -20.71
CA ASN A 670 -7.30 -14.27 -20.30
C ASN A 670 -6.00 -13.43 -20.29
N GLY A 671 -5.23 -13.58 -19.22
CA GLY A 671 -3.99 -12.85 -18.98
C GLY A 671 -3.35 -13.27 -17.66
N ARG A 672 -2.19 -12.67 -17.31
CA ARG A 672 -1.42 -13.07 -16.11
C ARG A 672 -2.15 -12.93 -14.78
N MET A 673 -3.18 -12.08 -14.72
CA MET A 673 -3.94 -11.80 -13.49
C MET A 673 -5.18 -12.69 -13.33
N VAL A 674 -5.62 -13.35 -14.40
CA VAL A 674 -6.89 -14.07 -14.43
C VAL A 674 -6.61 -15.57 -14.40
N ASP A 675 -7.07 -16.19 -13.32
CA ASP A 675 -7.02 -17.64 -13.11
C ASP A 675 -8.36 -18.13 -12.56
N ARG A 676 -8.43 -19.44 -12.26
CA ARG A 676 -9.61 -20.06 -11.67
C ARG A 676 -10.10 -19.36 -10.40
N ALA A 677 -9.19 -18.97 -9.50
CA ALA A 677 -9.56 -18.30 -8.24
C ALA A 677 -10.11 -16.89 -8.50
N TRP A 678 -9.57 -16.17 -9.48
CA TRP A 678 -10.09 -14.88 -9.93
C TRP A 678 -11.51 -15.02 -10.47
N LEU A 679 -11.76 -15.98 -11.37
CA LEU A 679 -13.09 -16.19 -11.95
C LEU A 679 -14.09 -16.65 -10.88
N TYR A 680 -13.70 -17.61 -10.03
CA TYR A 680 -14.51 -18.05 -8.89
C TYR A 680 -14.86 -16.90 -7.97
N THR A 681 -13.87 -16.09 -7.60
CA THR A 681 -14.08 -14.93 -6.73
C THR A 681 -15.01 -13.92 -7.40
N ALA A 682 -14.83 -13.60 -8.68
CA ALA A 682 -15.72 -12.67 -9.41
C ALA A 682 -17.19 -13.15 -9.43
N ILE A 683 -17.41 -14.43 -9.70
CA ILE A 683 -18.76 -15.05 -9.72
C ILE A 683 -19.41 -14.95 -8.34
N THR A 684 -18.67 -15.25 -7.27
CA THR A 684 -19.21 -15.24 -5.88
C THR A 684 -19.51 -13.84 -5.34
N ARG A 685 -19.15 -12.77 -6.07
CA ARG A 685 -19.53 -11.38 -5.71
C ARG A 685 -20.95 -11.02 -6.11
N ALA A 686 -21.61 -11.82 -6.94
CA ALA A 686 -23.00 -11.59 -7.31
C ALA A 686 -23.99 -12.16 -6.29
N GLU A 687 -25.00 -11.37 -5.98
CA GLU A 687 -26.11 -11.78 -5.12
C GLU A 687 -27.20 -12.47 -5.95
N SER A 688 -27.56 -11.88 -7.10
CA SER A 688 -28.76 -12.28 -7.85
C SER A 688 -28.46 -12.67 -9.30
N GLU A 689 -27.63 -11.93 -10.02
CA GLU A 689 -27.45 -12.09 -11.48
C GLU A 689 -25.99 -11.90 -11.92
N ILE A 690 -25.55 -12.68 -12.91
CA ILE A 690 -24.18 -12.64 -13.46
C ILE A 690 -24.22 -12.55 -14.98
N HIS A 691 -23.43 -11.64 -15.53
CA HIS A 691 -23.07 -11.60 -16.94
C HIS A 691 -21.56 -11.88 -17.09
N ILE A 692 -21.17 -12.87 -17.88
CA ILE A 692 -19.77 -13.14 -18.20
C ILE A 692 -19.54 -12.76 -19.66
N VAL A 693 -18.66 -11.81 -19.90
CA VAL A 693 -18.36 -11.25 -21.23
C VAL A 693 -16.94 -11.64 -21.62
N GLY A 694 -16.79 -12.46 -22.66
CA GLY A 694 -15.48 -12.92 -23.12
C GLY A 694 -15.60 -14.08 -24.09
N SER A 695 -14.52 -14.84 -24.29
CA SER A 695 -14.55 -16.01 -25.19
C SER A 695 -14.73 -17.33 -24.43
N SER A 696 -15.45 -18.27 -25.04
CA SER A 696 -15.63 -19.63 -24.51
C SER A 696 -14.31 -20.41 -24.42
N ASN A 697 -13.32 -20.05 -25.23
CA ASN A 697 -11.97 -20.59 -25.09
C ASN A 697 -11.28 -20.05 -23.81
N ASP A 698 -11.42 -18.76 -23.50
CA ASP A 698 -10.83 -18.18 -22.30
C ASP A 698 -11.46 -18.79 -21.03
N ILE A 699 -12.79 -18.92 -20.95
CA ILE A 699 -13.45 -19.51 -19.77
C ILE A 699 -13.01 -20.96 -19.55
N LYS A 700 -12.86 -21.75 -20.63
CA LYS A 700 -12.34 -23.12 -20.56
C LYS A 700 -10.92 -23.16 -20.02
N GLN A 701 -10.00 -22.40 -20.63
CA GLN A 701 -8.59 -22.39 -20.23
C GLN A 701 -8.40 -21.93 -18.77
N ILE A 702 -9.12 -20.88 -18.37
CA ILE A 702 -9.05 -20.31 -17.02
C ILE A 702 -9.58 -21.31 -15.98
N THR A 703 -10.67 -22.00 -16.30
CA THR A 703 -11.29 -22.99 -15.39
C THR A 703 -10.42 -24.23 -15.26
N GLU A 704 -9.97 -24.83 -16.35
CA GLU A 704 -9.21 -26.09 -16.32
C GLU A 704 -7.81 -25.91 -15.70
N ALA A 705 -7.18 -24.73 -15.87
CA ALA A 705 -5.88 -24.45 -15.27
C ALA A 705 -5.95 -24.34 -13.73
N PRO A 706 -4.99 -24.89 -12.99
CA PRO A 706 -4.92 -24.69 -11.54
C PRO A 706 -4.65 -23.22 -11.21
N SER A 707 -5.27 -22.73 -10.13
CA SER A 707 -5.11 -21.34 -9.71
C SER A 707 -3.66 -21.01 -9.34
N HIS A 708 -3.28 -19.74 -9.48
CA HIS A 708 -1.99 -19.23 -9.06
C HIS A 708 -1.73 -19.44 -7.57
N SER A 709 -2.78 -19.43 -6.73
CA SER A 709 -2.67 -19.76 -5.30
C SER A 709 -2.07 -21.16 -5.07
N HIS A 710 -2.50 -22.16 -5.84
CA HIS A 710 -1.95 -23.52 -5.75
C HIS A 710 -0.48 -23.60 -6.17
N LYS A 711 -0.03 -22.68 -7.04
CA LYS A 711 1.37 -22.60 -7.49
C LYS A 711 2.27 -21.85 -6.50
N ARG A 712 1.71 -21.20 -5.47
CA ARG A 712 2.51 -20.48 -4.48
C ARG A 712 3.23 -21.45 -3.55
N ASN A 713 4.54 -21.46 -3.62
CA ASN A 713 5.42 -22.00 -2.59
C ASN A 713 5.27 -21.23 -1.26
N SER A 714 4.80 -21.91 -0.22
CA SER A 714 4.71 -21.41 1.15
C SER A 714 5.26 -22.45 2.11
N TYR A 715 6.18 -22.07 3.00
CA TYR A 715 6.80 -23.00 3.94
C TYR A 715 6.02 -23.09 5.26
N LEU A 716 5.09 -22.16 5.49
CA LEU A 716 4.21 -22.17 6.66
C LEU A 716 3.48 -23.51 6.86
N LYS A 717 3.01 -24.14 5.77
CA LYS A 717 2.34 -25.45 5.82
C LYS A 717 3.24 -26.51 6.49
N GLU A 718 4.51 -26.57 6.10
CA GLU A 718 5.46 -27.56 6.62
C GLU A 718 5.95 -27.24 8.03
N LEU A 719 5.81 -25.99 8.49
CA LEU A 719 6.08 -25.61 9.87
C LEU A 719 4.90 -25.85 10.82
N LEU A 720 3.69 -25.98 10.26
CA LEU A 720 2.47 -26.28 11.00
C LEU A 720 2.22 -27.79 11.13
N GLY A 721 2.64 -28.59 10.15
CA GLY A 721 2.68 -30.07 10.21
C GLY A 721 3.86 -30.57 11.01
#